data_AF-A0A915BA12-F1
#
_entry.id   AF-A0A915BA12-F1
#
_cell.length_a   1.000
_cell.length_b   1.000
_cell.length_c   1.000
_cell.angle_alpha   90.00
_cell.angle_beta   90.00
_cell.angle_gamma   90.00
#
_symmetry.space_group_name_H-M   'P 1'
#
loop_
_entity.id
_entity.type
_entity.pdbx_description
1 polymer ?
#
loop_
_entity_poly.entity_id
_entity_poly.type
_entity_poly.pdbx_seq_one_letter_code
_entity_poly.pdbx_strand_id
1 'polypeptide(L)'
;MASSSTPTSIGSGGYGTLSRSACNKIAQKTNSAFGSSLMMNREDHERERLRWQQKLDETESRLAEAEIINSEMNQLKAELNKRIVEMERNQKPLIEQNRRLSERNRLLQNEIKKGEQRLCHSQDDFLTLKDGYERLMKENQSLKEKRAFPEKLEELDRYRNQVLEYSKCITALRQSALESLAKKEGIDKVVETDMWIPEEQCDLSNQIPTTLTFDQICDLKRDLLDLRKLAYLDDFQRSIAHRAQLFIESLENQMLEAEAKNNLQMKNYEAKEAEREKLINDLQAQIEESYSKQKKKKELQVDVENLRKNIAEMENEKQKLLKTINDNKMEMEKQRENLLKENAAKIIEIENAKEALSNRLTAIEQEKECLLRRMAEIEHERDELIKYKGQMHSQNEKLHKQMEQIQNEKVTLMKMVTDAEVKQQTLNEEVNNLSKELGKLRYCLQQKDELIANEKKVQSDLKSNVEEVSKNHQRVVEELRATTVAQKEELEIAKDRLSQLRREKATVEQENAKLLEDLSAVEEENQKLKDDIRPPIKTQLERRFEESRYRLNCALQTVHEYEDEIVKLRRQLAEFETKLEDRSKIENDFAQLREYSQQLEKQFSTQSHLIDALKEKIIQHKKFTDFLSAATDDGEHSCEDIEEKLEHFCESQQDEGNRESTNLLRRLIRKFSQVDGSSRDRSSAYNSHTKVRPYNSADSGEWLSNSSEALASLDERHDLSDDEIEAARRKQIIKNTRG
;
A
#
# COMPACT_ATOMS: atom_id res chain seq x y z
N MET A 1 18.01 -1.30 14.89
CA MET A 1 18.75 -2.48 15.43
C MET A 1 19.93 -1.95 16.23
N ALA A 2 20.29 -2.60 17.33
CA ALA A 2 21.34 -2.15 18.23
C ALA A 2 22.29 -3.31 18.57
N SER A 3 23.58 -3.05 18.53
CA SER A 3 24.65 -3.97 18.95
C SER A 3 25.68 -3.17 19.74
N SER A 4 25.50 -3.13 21.06
CA SER A 4 26.37 -2.40 21.99
C SER A 4 27.63 -3.21 22.30
N SER A 5 28.81 -2.68 21.95
CA SER A 5 30.10 -3.24 22.35
C SER A 5 30.60 -2.59 23.65
N THR A 6 30.61 -3.36 24.73
CA THR A 6 31.33 -3.01 25.96
C THR A 6 32.84 -3.25 25.79
N PRO A 7 33.71 -2.46 26.46
CA PRO A 7 35.16 -2.61 26.33
C PRO A 7 35.70 -3.73 27.24
N THR A 8 36.38 -4.72 26.66
CA THR A 8 37.10 -5.75 27.43
C THR A 8 38.57 -5.37 27.62
N SER A 9 39.07 -5.57 28.83
CA SER A 9 40.46 -5.27 29.23
C SER A 9 41.51 -5.87 28.27
N ILE A 10 42.48 -5.06 27.85
CA ILE A 10 43.67 -5.55 27.14
C ILE A 10 44.60 -6.22 28.15
N GLY A 11 44.63 -7.55 28.14
CA GLY A 11 45.57 -8.33 28.94
C GLY A 11 46.99 -8.31 28.35
N SER A 12 47.99 -8.33 29.24
CA SER A 12 49.38 -8.59 28.85
C SER A 12 49.57 -10.07 28.50
N GLY A 13 50.30 -10.36 27.41
CA GLY A 13 50.68 -11.72 27.02
C GLY A 13 50.75 -11.92 25.51
N GLY A 14 51.96 -11.91 24.94
CA GLY A 14 52.13 -11.98 23.48
C GLY A 14 53.57 -12.18 23.01
N TYR A 15 54.30 -13.16 23.57
CA TYR A 15 55.64 -13.51 23.08
C TYR A 15 55.56 -14.20 21.71
N GLY A 16 55.60 -13.40 20.64
CA GLY A 16 55.68 -13.89 19.26
C GLY A 16 57.03 -14.54 18.95
N THR A 17 57.07 -15.87 18.95
CA THR A 17 58.26 -16.65 18.58
C THR A 17 58.55 -16.56 17.08
N LEU A 18 59.46 -15.66 16.69
CA LEU A 18 59.98 -15.62 15.32
C LEU A 18 60.92 -16.81 15.03
N SER A 19 60.78 -17.37 13.83
CA SER A 19 61.37 -18.65 13.46
C SER A 19 62.90 -18.59 13.29
N ARG A 20 63.63 -19.46 14.01
CA ARG A 20 65.08 -19.67 13.83
C ARG A 20 65.35 -20.61 12.66
N SER A 21 65.49 -20.07 11.44
CA SER A 21 65.96 -20.87 10.29
C SER A 21 66.66 -20.06 9.19
N ALA A 22 67.87 -19.53 9.46
CA ALA A 22 68.89 -19.19 8.43
C ALA A 22 70.22 -18.62 9.01
N CYS A 23 70.88 -19.26 9.99
CA CYS A 23 72.21 -18.79 10.43
C CYS A 23 73.17 -19.87 11.00
N ASN A 24 73.24 -21.03 10.36
CA ASN A 24 74.24 -22.07 10.69
C ASN A 24 75.29 -22.21 9.56
N LYS A 25 76.13 -21.17 9.38
CA LYS A 25 77.37 -21.22 8.56
C LYS A 25 78.21 -19.93 8.65
N ILE A 26 78.70 -19.57 9.84
CA ILE A 26 79.96 -18.81 10.14
C ILE A 26 80.18 -18.96 11.65
N ALA A 27 80.73 -20.11 12.07
CA ALA A 27 80.94 -20.44 13.48
C ALA A 27 82.11 -21.44 13.68
N GLN A 28 83.13 -21.38 12.81
CA GLN A 28 84.21 -22.39 12.81
C GLN A 28 85.56 -21.87 12.31
N LYS A 29 85.93 -20.62 12.65
CA LYS A 29 87.30 -20.09 12.47
C LYS A 29 87.60 -18.84 13.31
N THR A 30 87.62 -18.96 14.65
CA THR A 30 88.14 -17.89 15.54
C THR A 30 88.55 -18.30 16.96
N ASN A 31 88.49 -19.59 17.34
CA ASN A 31 88.96 -20.07 18.65
C ASN A 31 90.49 -20.34 18.65
N SER A 32 91.29 -19.30 18.47
CA SER A 32 92.76 -19.39 18.45
C SER A 32 93.47 -18.07 18.82
N ALA A 33 92.97 -17.34 19.82
CA ALA A 33 93.55 -16.06 20.26
C ALA A 33 93.43 -15.74 21.77
N PHE A 34 92.99 -16.68 22.61
CA PHE A 34 93.06 -16.52 24.08
C PHE A 34 94.34 -17.20 24.61
N GLY A 35 95.47 -16.52 24.46
CA GLY A 35 96.77 -17.13 24.76
C GLY A 35 98.02 -16.28 24.52
N SER A 36 97.93 -14.94 24.53
CA SER A 36 99.12 -14.09 24.61
C SER A 36 98.81 -12.80 25.34
N SER A 37 99.45 -12.59 26.50
CA SER A 37 99.35 -11.35 27.29
C SER A 37 100.28 -10.27 26.72
N LEU A 38 100.09 -9.93 25.45
CA LEU A 38 100.57 -8.66 24.91
C LEU A 38 99.87 -7.55 25.68
N MET A 39 100.62 -6.88 26.56
CA MET A 39 100.12 -5.65 27.20
C MET A 39 99.91 -4.62 26.09
N MET A 40 98.64 -4.28 25.82
CA MET A 40 98.31 -3.12 25.01
C MET A 40 99.02 -1.91 25.60
N ASN A 41 99.62 -1.09 24.74
CA ASN A 41 100.14 0.19 25.17
C ASN A 41 98.97 0.98 25.78
N ARG A 42 99.25 1.78 26.82
CA ARG A 42 98.28 2.70 27.42
C ARG A 42 97.61 3.57 26.34
N GLU A 43 98.36 3.97 25.33
CA GLU A 43 97.87 4.74 24.17
C GLU A 43 96.87 3.96 23.29
N ASP A 44 97.00 2.63 23.20
CA ASP A 44 96.02 1.78 22.50
C ASP A 44 94.74 1.61 23.31
N HIS A 45 94.88 1.38 24.62
CA HIS A 45 93.74 1.34 25.54
C HIS A 45 92.97 2.68 25.58
N GLU A 46 93.68 3.82 25.60
CA GLU A 46 93.02 5.14 25.59
C GLU A 46 92.37 5.45 24.23
N ARG A 47 92.94 5.02 23.09
CA ARG A 47 92.31 5.11 21.76
C ARG A 47 91.08 4.22 21.62
N GLU A 48 91.14 2.96 22.06
CA GLU A 48 89.99 2.06 21.97
C GLU A 48 88.88 2.49 22.93
N ARG A 49 89.21 2.98 24.14
CA ARG A 49 88.24 3.64 25.04
C ARG A 49 87.56 4.83 24.37
N LEU A 50 88.29 5.70 23.68
CA LEU A 50 87.70 6.83 22.93
C LEU A 50 86.79 6.35 21.80
N ARG A 51 87.15 5.27 21.09
CA ARG A 51 86.26 4.63 20.09
C ARG A 51 84.97 4.08 20.70
N TRP A 52 85.02 3.49 21.90
CA TRP A 52 83.81 3.01 22.58
C TRP A 52 82.98 4.15 23.17
N GLN A 53 83.61 5.23 23.64
CA GLN A 53 82.90 6.46 24.04
C GLN A 53 82.16 7.07 22.83
N GLN A 54 82.86 7.33 21.72
CA GLN A 54 82.22 7.89 20.52
C GLN A 54 81.05 7.01 20.02
N LYS A 55 81.19 5.69 20.04
CA LYS A 55 80.08 4.76 19.71
C LYS A 55 78.90 4.88 20.69
N LEU A 56 79.18 5.06 21.99
CA LEU A 56 78.15 5.26 23.00
C LEU A 56 77.40 6.57 22.71
N ASP A 57 78.14 7.67 22.56
CA ASP A 57 77.62 9.01 22.23
C ASP A 57 76.76 8.98 20.94
N GLU A 58 77.22 8.28 19.89
CA GLU A 58 76.47 8.05 18.65
C GLU A 58 75.19 7.24 18.87
N THR A 59 75.19 6.24 19.76
CA THR A 59 73.97 5.48 20.09
C THR A 59 73.01 6.26 20.98
N GLU A 60 73.51 7.12 21.87
CA GLU A 60 72.69 8.01 22.69
C GLU A 60 72.01 9.09 21.82
N SER A 61 72.73 9.68 20.85
CA SER A 61 72.12 10.60 19.87
C SER A 61 71.00 9.93 19.07
N ARG A 62 71.24 8.73 18.53
CA ARG A 62 70.21 7.98 17.78
C ARG A 62 69.03 7.55 18.65
N LEU A 63 69.24 7.31 19.95
CA LEU A 63 68.16 7.03 20.89
C LEU A 63 67.30 8.27 21.13
N ALA A 64 67.92 9.44 21.36
CA ALA A 64 67.22 10.71 21.49
C ALA A 64 66.44 11.10 20.23
N GLU A 65 67.02 10.91 19.04
CA GLU A 65 66.33 11.08 17.75
C GLU A 65 65.11 10.15 17.63
N ALA A 66 65.23 8.88 18.03
CA ALA A 66 64.14 7.93 18.03
C ALA A 66 63.04 8.27 19.06
N GLU A 67 63.40 8.82 20.22
CA GLU A 67 62.44 9.30 21.23
C GLU A 67 61.65 10.53 20.73
N ILE A 68 62.30 11.45 20.02
CA ILE A 68 61.64 12.60 19.37
C ILE A 68 60.62 12.11 18.33
N ILE A 69 61.05 11.23 17.41
CA ILE A 69 60.17 10.66 16.36
C ILE A 69 58.99 9.89 16.97
N ASN A 70 59.21 9.17 18.07
CA ASN A 70 58.15 8.47 18.79
C ASN A 70 57.19 9.45 19.50
N SER A 71 57.68 10.56 20.04
CA SER A 71 56.84 11.65 20.58
C SER A 71 55.96 12.26 19.48
N GLU A 72 56.54 12.63 18.34
CA GLU A 72 55.81 13.18 17.19
C GLU A 72 54.74 12.19 16.67
N MET A 73 55.08 10.91 16.52
CA MET A 73 54.13 9.86 16.14
C MET A 73 52.95 9.75 17.11
N ASN A 74 53.20 9.87 18.43
CA ASN A 74 52.14 9.83 19.43
C ASN A 74 51.27 11.10 19.42
N GLN A 75 51.84 12.27 19.12
CA GLN A 75 51.08 13.50 18.91
C GLN A 75 50.17 13.40 17.66
N LEU A 76 50.71 12.98 16.51
CA LEU A 76 49.94 12.74 15.28
C LEU A 76 48.81 11.72 15.50
N LYS A 77 49.07 10.65 16.27
CA LYS A 77 48.05 9.65 16.65
C LYS A 77 46.95 10.25 17.54
N ALA A 78 47.29 11.16 18.45
CA ALA A 78 46.31 11.87 19.27
C ALA A 78 45.46 12.85 18.44
N GLU A 79 46.06 13.57 17.48
CA GLU A 79 45.35 14.46 16.57
C GLU A 79 44.41 13.70 15.62
N LEU A 80 44.86 12.59 15.04
CA LEU A 80 44.02 11.70 14.22
C LEU A 80 42.82 11.17 15.01
N ASN A 81 43.04 10.69 16.24
CA ASN A 81 41.94 10.24 17.11
C ASN A 81 40.96 11.37 17.44
N LYS A 82 41.46 12.57 17.76
CA LYS A 82 40.65 13.78 17.99
C LYS A 82 39.80 14.11 16.76
N ARG A 83 40.38 14.03 15.55
CA ARG A 83 39.69 14.31 14.29
C ARG A 83 38.65 13.25 13.92
N ILE A 84 38.91 11.97 14.23
CA ILE A 84 37.91 10.89 14.10
C ILE A 84 36.70 11.16 14.99
N VAL A 85 36.91 11.45 16.28
CA VAL A 85 35.83 11.77 17.23
C VAL A 85 35.03 13.02 16.80
N GLU A 86 35.70 14.03 16.23
CA GLU A 86 35.06 15.21 15.66
C GLU A 86 34.19 14.86 14.44
N MET A 87 34.70 14.04 13.51
CA MET A 87 33.92 13.56 12.35
C MET A 87 32.71 12.72 12.78
N GLU A 88 32.86 11.80 13.74
CA GLU A 88 31.73 11.04 14.29
C GLU A 88 30.67 11.95 14.95
N ARG A 89 31.12 12.96 15.71
CA ARG A 89 30.24 13.94 16.35
C ARG A 89 29.45 14.74 15.31
N ASN A 90 30.05 15.04 14.16
CA ASN A 90 29.41 15.76 13.07
C ASN A 90 28.54 14.86 12.17
N GLN A 91 28.85 13.55 12.04
CA GLN A 91 28.00 12.60 11.33
C GLN A 91 26.72 12.22 12.08
N LYS A 92 26.77 12.06 13.42
CA LYS A 92 25.61 11.69 14.24
C LYS A 92 24.34 12.54 13.99
N PRO A 93 24.37 13.90 13.96
CA PRO A 93 23.18 14.69 13.64
C PRO A 93 22.72 14.53 12.18
N LEU A 94 23.62 14.33 11.21
CA LEU A 94 23.26 14.09 9.81
C LEU A 94 22.58 12.73 9.61
N ILE A 95 22.99 11.71 10.37
CA ILE A 95 22.35 10.39 10.38
C ILE A 95 20.94 10.48 10.97
N GLU A 96 20.77 11.18 12.10
CA GLU A 96 19.46 11.40 12.73
C GLU A 96 18.54 12.29 11.86
N GLN A 97 19.08 13.30 11.18
CA GLN A 97 18.34 14.10 10.21
C GLN A 97 17.85 13.25 9.03
N ASN A 98 18.72 12.41 8.45
CA ASN A 98 18.31 11.46 7.42
C ASN A 98 17.25 10.47 7.94
N ARG A 99 17.39 9.95 9.16
CA ARG A 99 16.39 9.06 9.77
C ARG A 99 15.01 9.74 9.85
N ARG A 100 14.96 11.01 10.27
CA ARG A 100 13.72 11.82 10.31
C ARG A 100 13.16 12.11 8.92
N LEU A 101 14.01 12.34 7.91
CA LEU A 101 13.58 12.51 6.52
C LEU A 101 13.00 11.22 5.94
N SER A 102 13.62 10.06 6.18
CA SER A 102 13.07 8.75 5.80
C SER A 102 11.73 8.47 6.51
N GLU A 103 11.62 8.81 7.79
CA GLU A 103 10.39 8.67 8.58
C GLU A 103 9.27 9.58 8.05
N ARG A 104 9.57 10.84 7.72
CA ARG A 104 8.65 11.77 7.05
C ARG A 104 8.23 11.29 5.67
N ASN A 105 9.16 10.78 4.86
CA ASN A 105 8.86 10.26 3.52
C ASN A 105 7.95 9.02 3.58
N ARG A 106 8.16 8.14 4.57
CA ARG A 106 7.26 7.00 4.85
C ARG A 106 5.85 7.46 5.24
N LEU A 107 5.73 8.52 6.05
CA LEU A 107 4.42 9.09 6.40
C LEU A 107 3.73 9.68 5.17
N LEU A 108 4.43 10.47 4.35
CA LEU A 108 3.91 11.02 3.11
C LEU A 108 3.48 9.93 2.11
N GLN A 109 4.24 8.84 1.97
CA GLN A 109 3.83 7.69 1.16
C GLN A 109 2.55 7.01 1.67
N ASN A 110 2.34 6.96 3.00
CA ASN A 110 1.10 6.44 3.57
C ASN A 110 -0.08 7.41 3.36
N GLU A 111 0.14 8.72 3.43
CA GLU A 111 -0.87 9.73 3.13
C GLU A 111 -1.28 9.73 1.65
N ILE A 112 -0.31 9.58 0.74
CA ILE A 112 -0.55 9.38 -0.70
C ILE A 112 -1.42 8.13 -0.91
N LYS A 113 -1.07 6.99 -0.31
CA LYS A 113 -1.88 5.75 -0.40
C LYS A 113 -3.29 5.92 0.17
N LYS A 114 -3.46 6.59 1.31
CA LYS A 114 -4.80 6.94 1.84
C LYS A 114 -5.53 7.94 0.91
N GLY A 115 -4.81 8.76 0.13
CA GLY A 115 -5.38 9.61 -0.93
C GLY A 115 -5.87 8.80 -2.14
N GLU A 116 -5.01 7.95 -2.70
CA GLU A 116 -5.29 7.04 -3.82
C GLU A 116 -6.50 6.13 -3.51
N GLN A 117 -6.54 5.55 -2.30
CA GLN A 117 -7.68 4.75 -1.86
C GLN A 117 -8.98 5.55 -1.81
N ARG A 118 -8.98 6.79 -1.28
CA ARG A 118 -10.18 7.65 -1.26
C ARG A 118 -10.61 8.06 -2.67
N LEU A 119 -9.67 8.27 -3.59
CA LEU A 119 -9.96 8.53 -5.00
C LEU A 119 -10.62 7.32 -5.68
N CYS A 120 -10.13 6.10 -5.42
CA CYS A 120 -10.74 4.85 -5.91
C CYS A 120 -12.20 4.71 -5.45
N HIS A 121 -12.45 4.79 -4.14
CA HIS A 121 -13.82 4.74 -3.60
C HIS A 121 -14.73 5.83 -4.21
N SER A 122 -14.22 7.05 -4.38
CA SER A 122 -14.98 8.14 -5.03
C SER A 122 -15.24 7.91 -6.53
N GLN A 123 -14.43 7.10 -7.21
CA GLN A 123 -14.66 6.68 -8.59
C GLN A 123 -15.71 5.55 -8.65
N ASP A 124 -15.65 4.59 -7.72
CA ASP A 124 -16.64 3.51 -7.58
C ASP A 124 -18.04 4.06 -7.19
N ASP A 125 -18.09 5.03 -6.27
CA ASP A 125 -19.31 5.77 -5.92
C ASP A 125 -19.87 6.54 -7.13
N PHE A 126 -19.01 7.19 -7.92
CA PHE A 126 -19.41 7.92 -9.12
C PHE A 126 -19.94 6.98 -10.22
N LEU A 127 -19.31 5.83 -10.43
CA LEU A 127 -19.79 4.79 -11.34
C LEU A 127 -21.15 4.24 -10.87
N THR A 128 -21.29 3.95 -9.58
CA THR A 128 -22.56 3.48 -8.98
C THR A 128 -23.68 4.51 -9.15
N LEU A 129 -23.38 5.80 -8.93
CA LEU A 129 -24.32 6.91 -9.14
C LEU A 129 -24.68 7.09 -10.61
N LYS A 130 -23.71 6.97 -11.53
CA LYS A 130 -23.93 7.00 -12.99
C LYS A 130 -24.85 5.86 -13.42
N ASP A 131 -24.64 4.64 -12.95
CA ASP A 131 -25.48 3.49 -13.26
C ASP A 131 -26.87 3.59 -12.63
N GLY A 132 -27.00 4.29 -11.50
CA GLY A 132 -28.28 4.71 -10.93
C GLY A 132 -29.01 5.72 -11.85
N TYR A 133 -28.32 6.76 -12.29
CA TYR A 133 -28.84 7.78 -13.20
C TYR A 133 -29.25 7.20 -14.56
N GLU A 134 -28.43 6.32 -15.15
CA GLU A 134 -28.77 5.64 -16.40
C GLU A 134 -30.01 4.75 -16.29
N ARG A 135 -30.20 4.05 -15.17
CA ARG A 135 -31.43 3.29 -14.88
C ARG A 135 -32.64 4.21 -14.76
N LEU A 136 -32.53 5.29 -13.98
CA LEU A 136 -33.60 6.27 -13.78
C LEU A 136 -33.97 6.98 -15.09
N MET A 137 -33.00 7.28 -15.97
CA MET A 137 -33.25 7.82 -17.30
C MET A 137 -33.99 6.83 -18.21
N LYS A 138 -33.62 5.54 -18.19
CA LYS A 138 -34.32 4.47 -18.93
C LYS A 138 -35.76 4.28 -18.42
N GLU A 139 -35.97 4.34 -17.11
CA GLU A 139 -37.32 4.30 -16.50
C GLU A 139 -38.15 5.54 -16.86
N ASN A 140 -37.58 6.75 -16.74
CA ASN A 140 -38.25 8.00 -17.08
C ASN A 140 -38.65 8.05 -18.56
N GLN A 141 -37.80 7.51 -19.45
CA GLN A 141 -38.12 7.32 -20.86
C GLN A 141 -39.30 6.35 -21.07
N SER A 142 -39.29 5.18 -20.41
CA SER A 142 -40.42 4.24 -20.47
C SER A 142 -41.72 4.83 -19.90
N LEU A 143 -41.63 5.67 -18.85
CA LEU A 143 -42.77 6.40 -18.31
C LEU A 143 -43.28 7.51 -19.25
N LYS A 144 -42.40 8.16 -20.02
CA LYS A 144 -42.80 9.09 -21.10
C LYS A 144 -43.52 8.36 -22.22
N GLU A 145 -43.03 7.21 -22.65
CA GLU A 145 -43.68 6.36 -23.65
C GLU A 145 -45.07 5.89 -23.20
N LYS A 146 -45.18 5.42 -21.95
CA LYS A 146 -46.46 5.08 -21.31
C LYS A 146 -47.43 6.26 -21.21
N ARG A 147 -46.94 7.48 -20.98
CA ARG A 147 -47.77 8.71 -20.93
C ARG A 147 -48.14 9.25 -22.32
N ALA A 148 -47.29 9.03 -23.33
CA ALA A 148 -47.54 9.48 -24.70
C ALA A 148 -48.55 8.58 -25.43
N PHE A 149 -48.54 7.27 -25.15
CA PHE A 149 -49.39 6.29 -25.84
C PHE A 149 -50.03 5.26 -24.88
N PRO A 150 -50.76 5.68 -23.82
CA PRO A 150 -51.34 4.76 -22.83
C PRO A 150 -52.31 3.77 -23.48
N GLU A 151 -53.26 4.25 -24.26
CA GLU A 151 -54.25 3.43 -24.97
C GLU A 151 -53.59 2.41 -25.91
N LYS A 152 -52.51 2.82 -26.60
CA LYS A 152 -51.78 1.99 -27.56
C LYS A 152 -50.95 0.89 -26.90
N LEU A 153 -50.48 1.12 -25.67
CA LEU A 153 -49.79 0.13 -24.84
C LEU A 153 -50.79 -0.83 -24.19
N GLU A 154 -51.92 -0.34 -23.70
CA GLU A 154 -53.02 -1.21 -23.27
C GLU A 154 -53.56 -2.05 -24.43
N GLU A 155 -53.70 -1.48 -25.63
CA GLU A 155 -54.15 -2.21 -26.82
C GLU A 155 -53.12 -3.27 -27.25
N LEU A 156 -51.82 -2.98 -27.17
CA LEU A 156 -50.77 -3.98 -27.39
C LEU A 156 -50.77 -5.09 -26.33
N ASP A 157 -51.00 -4.79 -25.05
CA ASP A 157 -51.11 -5.82 -24.01
C ASP A 157 -52.45 -6.57 -24.08
N ARG A 158 -53.54 -5.94 -24.53
CA ARG A 158 -54.79 -6.63 -24.92
C ARG A 158 -54.53 -7.59 -26.06
N TYR A 159 -53.82 -7.17 -27.12
CA TYR A 159 -53.45 -8.07 -28.23
C TYR A 159 -52.48 -9.18 -27.80
N ARG A 160 -51.50 -8.91 -26.92
CA ARG A 160 -50.62 -9.96 -26.35
C ARG A 160 -51.41 -10.97 -25.53
N ASN A 161 -52.30 -10.50 -24.67
CA ASN A 161 -53.18 -11.37 -23.88
C ASN A 161 -54.13 -12.15 -24.80
N GLN A 162 -54.69 -11.52 -25.84
CA GLN A 162 -55.54 -12.19 -26.82
C GLN A 162 -54.77 -13.22 -27.66
N VAL A 163 -53.50 -12.95 -28.02
CA VAL A 163 -52.60 -13.93 -28.66
C VAL A 163 -52.21 -15.06 -27.70
N LEU A 164 -52.06 -14.78 -26.39
CA LEU A 164 -51.87 -15.79 -25.35
C LEU A 164 -53.13 -16.66 -25.17
N GLU A 165 -54.33 -16.07 -25.15
CA GLU A 165 -55.59 -16.83 -25.12
C GLU A 165 -55.83 -17.60 -26.42
N TYR A 166 -55.49 -17.06 -27.60
CA TYR A 166 -55.50 -17.84 -28.83
C TYR A 166 -54.43 -18.95 -28.83
N SER A 167 -53.26 -18.74 -28.21
CA SER A 167 -52.24 -19.78 -28.05
C SER A 167 -52.68 -20.88 -27.08
N LYS A 168 -53.32 -20.51 -25.96
CA LYS A 168 -53.99 -21.44 -25.04
C LYS A 168 -55.11 -22.20 -25.74
N CYS A 169 -55.99 -21.52 -26.47
CA CYS A 169 -57.06 -22.14 -27.26
C CYS A 169 -56.51 -23.06 -28.36
N ILE A 170 -55.46 -22.68 -29.10
CA ILE A 170 -54.82 -23.56 -30.09
C ILE A 170 -54.16 -24.77 -29.42
N THR A 171 -53.57 -24.59 -28.23
CA THR A 171 -53.00 -25.70 -27.44
C THR A 171 -54.11 -26.63 -26.93
N ALA A 172 -55.17 -26.08 -26.33
CA ALA A 172 -56.34 -26.81 -25.86
C ALA A 172 -57.14 -27.46 -27.00
N LEU A 173 -57.18 -26.87 -28.20
CA LEU A 173 -57.78 -27.47 -29.40
C LEU A 173 -56.90 -28.58 -29.97
N ARG A 174 -55.57 -28.46 -29.92
CA ARG A 174 -54.66 -29.58 -30.24
C ARG A 174 -54.79 -30.71 -29.22
N GLN A 175 -54.89 -30.39 -27.95
CA GLN A 175 -55.09 -31.33 -26.85
C GLN A 175 -56.47 -32.00 -26.94
N SER A 176 -57.52 -31.24 -27.27
CA SER A 176 -58.88 -31.72 -27.58
C SER A 176 -58.96 -32.49 -28.91
N ALA A 177 -58.10 -32.22 -29.88
CA ALA A 177 -57.99 -33.02 -31.11
C ALA A 177 -57.30 -34.37 -30.84
N LEU A 178 -56.26 -34.39 -30.00
CA LEU A 178 -55.66 -35.62 -29.49
C LEU A 178 -56.66 -36.40 -28.62
N GLU A 179 -57.41 -35.71 -27.76
CA GLU A 179 -58.47 -36.31 -26.96
C GLU A 179 -59.68 -36.77 -27.77
N SER A 180 -60.05 -36.13 -28.89
CA SER A 180 -61.18 -36.58 -29.73
C SER A 180 -60.78 -37.70 -30.71
N LEU A 181 -59.49 -37.83 -31.03
CA LEU A 181 -58.92 -39.05 -31.58
C LEU A 181 -58.94 -40.21 -30.56
N ALA A 182 -58.85 -39.92 -29.26
CA ALA A 182 -58.96 -40.92 -28.19
C ALA A 182 -60.42 -41.19 -27.73
N LYS A 183 -61.30 -40.19 -27.79
CA LYS A 183 -62.70 -40.22 -27.32
C LYS A 183 -63.69 -40.38 -28.47
N LYS A 184 -63.36 -41.26 -29.43
CA LYS A 184 -64.33 -41.70 -30.45
C LYS A 184 -65.25 -42.84 -29.95
N GLU A 185 -65.39 -42.93 -28.62
CA GLU A 185 -66.33 -43.72 -27.85
C GLU A 185 -66.93 -42.80 -26.75
N GLY A 186 -68.26 -42.57 -26.71
CA GLY A 186 -68.96 -42.04 -25.50
C GLY A 186 -69.73 -40.68 -25.52
N ILE A 187 -70.96 -40.64 -26.08
CA ILE A 187 -72.26 -40.35 -25.41
C ILE A 187 -72.59 -38.98 -24.68
N ASP A 188 -73.58 -38.23 -25.22
CA ASP A 188 -74.76 -37.47 -24.66
C ASP A 188 -74.82 -36.27 -23.61
N LYS A 189 -75.75 -35.29 -23.89
CA LYS A 189 -76.93 -34.74 -23.08
C LYS A 189 -77.11 -33.25 -22.53
N VAL A 190 -78.03 -32.46 -23.17
CA VAL A 190 -79.29 -31.66 -22.79
C VAL A 190 -79.48 -30.72 -21.51
N VAL A 191 -80.27 -29.60 -21.58
CA VAL A 191 -81.38 -29.02 -20.65
C VAL A 191 -81.72 -27.46 -20.77
N GLU A 192 -82.90 -26.94 -20.29
CA GLU A 192 -83.65 -25.61 -20.55
C GLU A 192 -84.31 -24.85 -19.29
N THR A 193 -85.03 -23.67 -19.38
CA THR A 193 -86.23 -23.12 -18.53
C THR A 193 -86.77 -21.61 -18.71
N ASP A 194 -87.93 -21.16 -18.07
CA ASP A 194 -88.94 -20.03 -18.43
C ASP A 194 -89.53 -18.97 -17.32
N MET A 195 -90.62 -18.13 -17.58
CA MET A 195 -91.26 -16.96 -16.77
C MET A 195 -92.83 -16.52 -16.97
N TRP A 196 -93.56 -15.71 -16.09
CA TRP A 196 -95.02 -15.12 -16.16
C TRP A 196 -95.52 -14.14 -14.94
N ILE A 197 -96.65 -13.34 -14.63
CA ILE A 197 -97.97 -12.63 -15.12
C ILE A 197 -98.69 -11.55 -14.11
N PRO A 198 -99.73 -10.65 -14.45
CA PRO A 198 -100.42 -9.53 -13.61
C PRO A 198 -102.03 -9.12 -13.69
N GLU A 199 -102.58 -8.04 -12.98
CA GLU A 199 -103.82 -7.06 -13.18
C GLU A 199 -105.33 -7.05 -12.54
N GLU A 200 -106.17 -5.91 -12.50
CA GLU A 200 -107.66 -5.72 -11.98
C GLU A 200 -108.62 -4.41 -12.31
N GLN A 201 -109.89 -4.11 -11.76
CA GLN A 201 -111.12 -3.27 -12.30
C GLN A 201 -112.19 -2.38 -11.40
N CYS A 202 -113.25 -1.58 -11.91
CA CYS A 202 -114.70 -1.23 -11.35
C CYS A 202 -115.79 -0.23 -12.09
N ASP A 203 -117.07 0.10 -11.57
CA ASP A 203 -118.41 0.59 -12.26
C ASP A 203 -119.63 1.43 -11.50
N LEU A 204 -120.84 1.90 -12.08
CA LEU A 204 -122.30 2.25 -11.54
C LEU A 204 -123.38 3.36 -12.15
N SER A 205 -124.70 3.56 -11.70
CA SER A 205 -125.92 4.39 -12.31
C SER A 205 -127.27 4.84 -11.49
N ASN A 206 -128.37 5.58 -12.01
CA ASN A 206 -129.91 5.60 -11.64
C ASN A 206 -131.03 6.72 -12.13
N GLN A 207 -132.38 6.70 -11.74
CA GLN A 207 -133.67 7.34 -12.37
C GLN A 207 -135.00 7.70 -11.50
N ILE A 208 -136.14 8.37 -11.99
CA ILE A 208 -137.65 8.36 -11.55
C ILE A 208 -138.74 9.39 -12.18
N PRO A 209 -140.10 9.09 -12.38
CA PRO A 209 -141.22 10.02 -12.86
C PRO A 209 -142.75 9.84 -12.37
N THR A 210 -143.78 10.69 -12.74
CA THR A 210 -145.28 10.34 -12.85
C THR A 210 -146.33 11.43 -13.35
N THR A 211 -147.39 11.04 -14.12
CA THR A 211 -148.77 11.66 -14.23
C THR A 211 -149.83 10.70 -14.89
N LEU A 212 -151.12 11.09 -15.02
CA LEU A 212 -152.27 10.27 -15.52
C LEU A 212 -152.08 9.63 -16.93
N THR A 213 -152.78 8.52 -17.22
CA THR A 213 -152.55 7.68 -18.42
C THR A 213 -153.64 7.76 -19.51
N PHE A 214 -153.20 7.60 -20.76
CA PHE A 214 -154.00 7.67 -22.00
C PHE A 214 -155.19 6.71 -22.05
N ASP A 215 -155.04 5.48 -21.54
CA ASP A 215 -156.08 4.43 -21.62
C ASP A 215 -157.42 4.87 -20.99
N GLN A 216 -157.34 5.64 -19.89
CA GLN A 216 -158.51 6.15 -19.17
C GLN A 216 -159.33 7.17 -20.00
N ILE A 217 -158.73 7.80 -21.01
CA ILE A 217 -159.41 8.70 -21.96
C ILE A 217 -160.08 7.87 -23.07
N CYS A 218 -159.43 6.81 -23.55
CA CYS A 218 -159.96 5.94 -24.59
C CYS A 218 -161.24 5.19 -24.19
N ASP A 219 -161.38 4.81 -22.92
CA ASP A 219 -162.61 4.16 -22.42
C ASP A 219 -163.80 5.14 -22.39
N LEU A 220 -163.60 6.36 -21.87
CA LEU A 220 -164.59 7.45 -21.89
C LEU A 220 -165.09 7.79 -23.30
N LYS A 221 -164.21 7.71 -24.30
CA LYS A 221 -164.56 7.89 -25.72
C LYS A 221 -165.48 6.78 -26.25
N ARG A 222 -165.32 5.55 -25.74
CA ARG A 222 -166.12 4.37 -26.14
C ARG A 222 -167.54 4.48 -25.60
N ASP A 223 -167.68 4.82 -24.32
CA ASP A 223 -168.98 4.96 -23.64
C ASP A 223 -169.86 6.02 -24.31
N LEU A 224 -169.31 7.17 -24.68
CA LEU A 224 -170.04 8.23 -25.41
C LEU A 224 -170.45 7.81 -26.83
N LEU A 225 -169.62 7.01 -27.50
CA LEU A 225 -169.87 6.52 -28.85
C LEU A 225 -170.97 5.44 -28.88
N ASP A 226 -171.10 4.66 -27.80
CA ASP A 226 -172.21 3.72 -27.62
C ASP A 226 -173.49 4.41 -27.11
N LEU A 227 -173.37 5.44 -26.25
CA LEU A 227 -174.52 6.29 -25.87
C LEU A 227 -175.24 6.84 -27.10
N ARG A 228 -174.48 7.34 -28.09
CA ARG A 228 -174.97 7.88 -29.37
C ARG A 228 -175.83 6.89 -30.18
N LYS A 229 -175.69 5.57 -29.97
CA LYS A 229 -176.40 4.52 -30.72
C LYS A 229 -177.73 4.10 -30.08
N LEU A 230 -178.05 4.57 -28.87
CA LEU A 230 -179.22 4.11 -28.11
C LEU A 230 -180.52 4.62 -28.75
N ALA A 231 -181.37 3.69 -29.18
CA ALA A 231 -182.54 3.97 -30.02
C ALA A 231 -183.62 4.85 -29.36
N TYR A 232 -183.60 4.96 -28.03
CA TYR A 232 -184.56 5.74 -27.21
C TYR A 232 -184.11 7.18 -26.93
N LEU A 233 -182.90 7.59 -27.36
CA LEU A 233 -182.48 8.99 -27.30
C LEU A 233 -183.03 9.77 -28.50
N ASP A 234 -183.46 11.01 -28.28
CA ASP A 234 -183.85 11.93 -29.35
C ASP A 234 -182.63 12.52 -30.11
N ASP A 235 -182.87 13.16 -31.26
CA ASP A 235 -181.77 13.68 -32.08
C ASP A 235 -181.04 14.89 -31.45
N PHE A 236 -181.64 15.59 -30.48
CA PHE A 236 -180.98 16.65 -29.72
C PHE A 236 -179.99 16.06 -28.70
N GLN A 237 -180.38 14.99 -28.01
CA GLN A 237 -179.52 14.21 -27.12
C GLN A 237 -178.35 13.56 -27.88
N ARG A 238 -178.60 13.00 -29.07
CA ARG A 238 -177.55 12.48 -29.96
C ARG A 238 -176.61 13.60 -30.47
N SER A 239 -177.15 14.80 -30.73
CA SER A 239 -176.34 15.98 -31.07
C SER A 239 -175.40 16.39 -29.93
N ILE A 240 -175.89 16.38 -28.68
CA ILE A 240 -175.07 16.65 -27.49
C ILE A 240 -173.94 15.60 -27.36
N ALA A 241 -174.25 14.30 -27.48
CA ALA A 241 -173.24 13.24 -27.42
C ALA A 241 -172.17 13.40 -28.52
N HIS A 242 -172.57 13.72 -29.74
CA HIS A 242 -171.64 14.01 -30.84
C HIS A 242 -170.76 15.24 -30.57
N ARG A 243 -171.31 16.28 -29.93
CA ARG A 243 -170.58 17.51 -29.59
C ARG A 243 -169.60 17.29 -28.44
N ALA A 244 -169.94 16.44 -27.47
CA ALA A 244 -169.03 15.99 -26.42
C ALA A 244 -167.87 15.14 -26.98
N GLN A 245 -168.16 14.21 -27.90
CA GLN A 245 -167.15 13.40 -28.58
C GLN A 245 -166.11 14.28 -29.31
N LEU A 246 -166.57 15.26 -30.11
CA LEU A 246 -165.69 16.20 -30.82
C LEU A 246 -164.90 17.11 -29.86
N PHE A 247 -165.44 17.43 -28.69
CA PHE A 247 -164.74 18.24 -27.69
C PHE A 247 -163.59 17.46 -27.03
N ILE A 248 -163.78 16.19 -26.69
CA ILE A 248 -162.71 15.31 -26.20
C ILE A 248 -161.62 15.16 -27.27
N GLU A 249 -162.02 14.94 -28.52
CA GLU A 249 -161.10 14.83 -29.66
C GLU A 249 -160.31 16.13 -29.91
N SER A 250 -160.89 17.30 -29.63
CA SER A 250 -160.17 18.59 -29.64
C SER A 250 -159.19 18.74 -28.46
N LEU A 251 -159.48 18.16 -27.29
CA LEU A 251 -158.61 18.20 -26.11
C LEU A 251 -157.43 17.22 -26.25
N GLU A 252 -157.65 16.02 -26.80
CA GLU A 252 -156.59 15.05 -27.13
C GLU A 252 -155.52 15.67 -28.03
N ASN A 253 -155.93 16.35 -29.11
CA ASN A 253 -154.99 17.04 -30.01
C ASN A 253 -154.20 18.15 -29.29
N GLN A 254 -154.84 18.93 -28.41
CA GLN A 254 -154.14 19.94 -27.61
C GLN A 254 -153.18 19.32 -26.58
N MET A 255 -153.52 18.16 -26.00
CA MET A 255 -152.61 17.42 -25.11
C MET A 255 -151.41 16.86 -25.87
N LEU A 256 -151.61 16.29 -27.06
CA LEU A 256 -150.52 15.78 -27.90
C LEU A 256 -149.58 16.90 -28.39
N GLU A 257 -150.13 18.07 -28.77
CA GLU A 257 -149.31 19.25 -29.08
C GLU A 257 -148.53 19.75 -27.84
N ALA A 258 -149.16 19.78 -26.67
CA ALA A 258 -148.50 20.18 -25.43
C ALA A 258 -147.40 19.20 -25.01
N GLU A 259 -147.63 17.89 -25.13
CA GLU A 259 -146.68 16.83 -24.80
C GLU A 259 -145.51 16.80 -25.79
N ALA A 260 -145.76 16.91 -27.10
CA ALA A 260 -144.71 17.03 -28.11
C ALA A 260 -143.83 18.28 -27.88
N LYS A 261 -144.45 19.41 -27.53
CA LYS A 261 -143.77 20.66 -27.20
C LYS A 261 -142.95 20.55 -25.92
N ASN A 262 -143.49 19.90 -24.88
CA ASN A 262 -142.78 19.68 -23.61
C ASN A 262 -141.58 18.73 -23.79
N ASN A 263 -141.75 17.63 -24.53
CA ASN A 263 -140.66 16.70 -24.85
C ASN A 263 -139.55 17.37 -25.68
N LEU A 264 -139.90 18.25 -26.64
CA LEU A 264 -138.91 19.04 -27.37
C LEU A 264 -138.22 20.05 -26.46
N GLN A 265 -138.92 20.63 -25.48
CA GLN A 265 -138.34 21.56 -24.51
C GLN A 265 -137.40 20.84 -23.52
N MET A 266 -137.75 19.65 -23.05
CA MET A 266 -136.89 18.80 -22.20
C MET A 266 -135.58 18.43 -22.89
N LYS A 267 -135.63 17.93 -24.14
CA LYS A 267 -134.40 17.64 -24.92
C LYS A 267 -133.50 18.87 -25.14
N ASN A 268 -134.11 20.06 -25.24
CA ASN A 268 -133.38 21.33 -25.31
C ASN A 268 -132.82 21.80 -23.96
N TYR A 269 -133.29 21.26 -22.83
CA TYR A 269 -132.64 21.43 -21.52
C TYR A 269 -131.51 20.42 -21.35
N GLU A 270 -131.76 19.13 -21.58
CA GLU A 270 -130.75 18.05 -21.51
C GLU A 270 -129.49 18.36 -22.32
N ALA A 271 -129.64 18.83 -23.57
CA ALA A 271 -128.51 19.23 -24.41
C ALA A 271 -127.71 20.40 -23.80
N LYS A 272 -128.38 21.39 -23.20
CA LYS A 272 -127.73 22.55 -22.55
C LYS A 272 -127.13 22.21 -21.19
N GLU A 273 -127.66 21.20 -20.51
CA GLU A 273 -127.10 20.63 -19.28
C GLU A 273 -125.76 19.95 -19.61
N ALA A 274 -125.73 19.09 -20.63
CA ALA A 274 -124.51 18.45 -21.12
C ALA A 274 -123.46 19.44 -21.65
N GLU A 275 -123.86 20.51 -22.36
CA GLU A 275 -122.95 21.60 -22.75
C GLU A 275 -122.35 22.32 -21.53
N ARG A 276 -123.14 22.56 -20.48
CA ARG A 276 -122.67 23.18 -19.23
C ARG A 276 -121.74 22.27 -18.44
N GLU A 277 -122.08 20.99 -18.32
CA GLU A 277 -121.27 20.01 -17.59
C GLU A 277 -119.92 19.80 -18.29
N LYS A 278 -119.91 19.74 -19.63
CA LYS A 278 -118.67 19.77 -20.40
C LYS A 278 -117.85 21.03 -20.13
N LEU A 279 -118.48 22.21 -20.15
CA LEU A 279 -117.79 23.47 -19.87
C LEU A 279 -117.22 23.53 -18.43
N ILE A 280 -117.93 22.95 -17.45
CA ILE A 280 -117.45 22.83 -16.07
C ILE A 280 -116.20 21.94 -16.02
N ASN A 281 -116.22 20.79 -16.69
CA ASN A 281 -115.07 19.87 -16.74
C ASN A 281 -113.86 20.50 -17.47
N ASP A 282 -114.09 21.17 -18.60
CA ASP A 282 -113.06 21.90 -19.36
C ASP A 282 -112.45 23.06 -18.53
N LEU A 283 -113.23 23.70 -17.65
CA LEU A 283 -112.74 24.73 -16.71
C LEU A 283 -112.00 24.14 -15.51
N GLN A 284 -112.45 23.01 -14.95
CA GLN A 284 -111.75 22.31 -13.87
C GLN A 284 -110.36 21.85 -14.34
N ALA A 285 -110.26 21.24 -15.52
CA ALA A 285 -108.98 20.84 -16.10
C ALA A 285 -108.00 22.02 -16.28
N GLN A 286 -108.49 23.19 -16.71
CA GLN A 286 -107.68 24.41 -16.81
C GLN A 286 -107.20 24.93 -15.43
N ILE A 287 -108.04 24.81 -14.40
CA ILE A 287 -107.68 25.18 -13.02
C ILE A 287 -106.59 24.23 -12.47
N GLU A 288 -106.73 22.93 -12.65
CA GLU A 288 -105.72 21.94 -12.24
C GLU A 288 -104.39 22.11 -12.98
N GLU A 289 -104.44 22.32 -14.30
CA GLU A 289 -103.24 22.57 -15.10
C GLU A 289 -102.54 23.87 -14.66
N SER A 290 -103.31 24.91 -14.31
CA SER A 290 -102.80 26.17 -13.75
C SER A 290 -102.13 25.97 -12.38
N TYR A 291 -102.74 25.20 -11.46
CA TYR A 291 -102.12 24.85 -10.18
C TYR A 291 -100.85 24.01 -10.36
N SER A 292 -100.84 23.05 -11.29
CA SER A 292 -99.66 22.25 -11.63
C SER A 292 -98.50 23.13 -12.15
N LYS A 293 -98.80 24.04 -13.09
CA LYS A 293 -97.85 25.05 -13.59
C LYS A 293 -97.34 25.96 -12.47
N GLN A 294 -98.20 26.37 -11.53
CA GLN A 294 -97.83 27.22 -10.40
C GLN A 294 -96.97 26.48 -9.36
N LYS A 295 -97.23 25.19 -9.11
CA LYS A 295 -96.39 24.32 -8.27
C LYS A 295 -94.99 24.19 -8.86
N LYS A 296 -94.89 23.80 -10.13
CA LYS A 296 -93.61 23.65 -10.86
C LYS A 296 -92.81 24.97 -10.93
N LYS A 297 -93.50 26.11 -11.02
CA LYS A 297 -92.88 27.45 -10.93
C LYS A 297 -92.23 27.71 -9.56
N LYS A 298 -92.86 27.28 -8.45
CA LYS A 298 -92.28 27.42 -7.10
C LYS A 298 -91.07 26.52 -6.90
N GLU A 299 -91.13 25.28 -7.38
CA GLU A 299 -90.02 24.32 -7.33
C GLU A 299 -88.79 24.88 -8.07
N LEU A 300 -88.96 25.30 -9.32
CA LEU A 300 -87.90 25.93 -10.11
C LEU A 300 -87.36 27.24 -9.49
N GLN A 301 -88.17 27.97 -8.73
CA GLN A 301 -87.70 29.17 -8.02
C GLN A 301 -86.76 28.81 -6.87
N VAL A 302 -87.06 27.75 -6.10
CA VAL A 302 -86.18 27.23 -5.05
C VAL A 302 -84.86 26.73 -5.64
N ASP A 303 -84.89 26.03 -6.77
CA ASP A 303 -83.68 25.59 -7.48
C ASP A 303 -82.80 26.77 -7.94
N VAL A 304 -83.41 27.85 -8.47
CA VAL A 304 -82.70 29.08 -8.85
C VAL A 304 -82.09 29.79 -7.63
N GLU A 305 -82.76 29.80 -6.48
CA GLU A 305 -82.25 30.38 -5.24
C GLU A 305 -81.08 29.55 -4.67
N ASN A 306 -81.17 28.22 -4.71
CA ASN A 306 -80.07 27.30 -4.35
C ASN A 306 -78.86 27.47 -5.27
N LEU A 307 -79.05 27.52 -6.59
CA LEU A 307 -77.97 27.73 -7.55
C LEU A 307 -77.27 29.09 -7.36
N ARG A 308 -78.03 30.15 -7.05
CA ARG A 308 -77.47 31.47 -6.70
C ARG A 308 -76.61 31.43 -5.44
N LYS A 309 -77.04 30.68 -4.41
CA LYS A 309 -76.26 30.48 -3.18
C LYS A 309 -74.93 29.77 -3.49
N ASN A 310 -74.97 28.68 -4.25
CA ASN A 310 -73.77 27.92 -4.61
C ASN A 310 -72.77 28.75 -5.44
N ILE A 311 -73.27 29.61 -6.36
CA ILE A 311 -72.43 30.55 -7.12
C ILE A 311 -71.74 31.56 -6.20
N ALA A 312 -72.45 32.11 -5.21
CA ALA A 312 -71.86 33.05 -4.24
C ALA A 312 -70.81 32.38 -3.33
N GLU A 313 -71.01 31.11 -2.97
CA GLU A 313 -70.05 30.32 -2.20
C GLU A 313 -68.78 30.04 -3.02
N MET A 314 -68.91 29.59 -4.28
CA MET A 314 -67.75 29.38 -5.17
C MET A 314 -66.98 30.67 -5.48
N GLU A 315 -67.65 31.81 -5.67
CA GLU A 315 -66.96 33.09 -5.88
C GLU A 315 -66.17 33.51 -4.63
N ASN A 316 -66.70 33.26 -3.42
CA ASN A 316 -65.99 33.50 -2.16
C ASN A 316 -64.74 32.60 -2.03
N GLU A 317 -64.83 31.32 -2.40
CA GLU A 317 -63.65 30.43 -2.44
C GLU A 317 -62.60 30.87 -3.47
N LYS A 318 -63.05 31.29 -4.66
CA LYS A 318 -62.19 31.89 -5.69
C LYS A 318 -61.45 33.14 -5.18
N GLN A 319 -62.11 34.02 -4.43
CA GLN A 319 -61.45 35.18 -3.80
C GLN A 319 -60.42 34.76 -2.73
N LYS A 320 -60.71 33.74 -1.91
CA LYS A 320 -59.74 33.18 -0.94
C LYS A 320 -58.51 32.61 -1.66
N LEU A 321 -58.71 31.82 -2.71
CA LEU A 321 -57.62 31.22 -3.50
C LEU A 321 -56.76 32.29 -4.19
N LEU A 322 -57.37 33.32 -4.79
CA LEU A 322 -56.66 34.45 -5.37
C LEU A 322 -55.78 35.18 -4.34
N LYS A 323 -56.29 35.37 -3.12
CA LYS A 323 -55.49 35.93 -2.02
C LYS A 323 -54.29 35.03 -1.69
N THR A 324 -54.49 33.73 -1.46
CA THR A 324 -53.41 32.79 -1.16
C THR A 324 -52.35 32.74 -2.27
N ILE A 325 -52.76 32.81 -3.54
CA ILE A 325 -51.83 32.90 -4.69
C ILE A 325 -50.99 34.18 -4.64
N ASN A 326 -51.60 35.32 -4.29
CA ASN A 326 -50.88 36.59 -4.19
C ASN A 326 -49.92 36.62 -2.98
N ASP A 327 -50.35 36.13 -1.83
CA ASP A 327 -49.53 36.05 -0.62
C ASP A 327 -48.31 35.13 -0.84
N ASN A 328 -48.52 33.96 -1.45
CA ASN A 328 -47.44 33.05 -1.88
C ASN A 328 -46.49 33.71 -2.91
N LYS A 329 -47.02 34.50 -3.86
CA LYS A 329 -46.20 35.21 -4.84
C LYS A 329 -45.26 36.22 -4.16
N MET A 330 -45.75 36.98 -3.17
CA MET A 330 -44.90 37.95 -2.47
C MET A 330 -43.80 37.28 -1.65
N GLU A 331 -44.08 36.15 -1.00
CA GLU A 331 -43.04 35.40 -0.27
C GLU A 331 -42.00 34.78 -1.21
N MET A 332 -42.42 34.27 -2.39
CA MET A 332 -41.49 33.81 -3.43
C MET A 332 -40.57 34.93 -3.96
N GLU A 333 -41.11 36.12 -4.22
CA GLU A 333 -40.31 37.27 -4.69
C GLU A 333 -39.32 37.74 -3.60
N LYS A 334 -39.72 37.71 -2.33
CA LYS A 334 -38.87 38.00 -1.17
C LYS A 334 -37.76 36.97 -0.96
N GLN A 335 -38.04 35.67 -1.15
CA GLN A 335 -37.02 34.62 -1.13
C GLN A 335 -36.02 34.79 -2.27
N ARG A 336 -36.50 35.15 -3.47
CA ARG A 336 -35.65 35.48 -4.63
C ARG A 336 -34.76 36.69 -4.37
N GLU A 337 -35.29 37.75 -3.75
CA GLU A 337 -34.51 38.93 -3.38
C GLU A 337 -33.41 38.61 -2.36
N ASN A 338 -33.71 37.77 -1.36
CA ASN A 338 -32.72 37.30 -0.39
C ASN A 338 -31.61 36.47 -1.04
N LEU A 339 -31.94 35.54 -1.92
CA LEU A 339 -30.96 34.74 -2.68
C LEU A 339 -30.09 35.62 -3.60
N LEU A 340 -30.64 36.68 -4.18
CA LEU A 340 -29.87 37.65 -4.97
C LEU A 340 -28.87 38.42 -4.11
N LYS A 341 -29.25 38.83 -2.89
CA LYS A 341 -28.35 39.50 -1.94
C LYS A 341 -27.25 38.57 -1.43
N GLU A 342 -27.59 37.32 -1.11
CA GLU A 342 -26.63 36.30 -0.67
C GLU A 342 -25.61 35.97 -1.78
N ASN A 343 -26.06 35.83 -3.02
CA ASN A 343 -25.17 35.60 -4.16
C ASN A 343 -24.29 36.82 -4.47
N ALA A 344 -24.81 38.05 -4.34
CA ALA A 344 -24.00 39.26 -4.50
C ALA A 344 -22.87 39.36 -3.46
N ALA A 345 -23.15 39.03 -2.19
CA ALA A 345 -22.14 38.97 -1.15
C ALA A 345 -21.04 37.93 -1.46
N LYS A 346 -21.44 36.71 -1.86
CA LYS A 346 -20.48 35.65 -2.24
C LYS A 346 -19.62 36.00 -3.45
N ILE A 347 -20.14 36.75 -4.41
CA ILE A 347 -19.34 37.24 -5.56
C ILE A 347 -18.24 38.19 -5.06
N ILE A 348 -18.57 39.13 -4.17
CA ILE A 348 -17.60 40.06 -3.57
C ILE A 348 -16.54 39.30 -2.75
N GLU A 349 -16.94 38.29 -1.96
CA GLU A 349 -15.99 37.42 -1.23
C GLU A 349 -15.04 36.67 -2.17
N ILE A 350 -15.55 36.15 -3.29
CA ILE A 350 -14.76 35.45 -4.32
C ILE A 350 -13.79 36.42 -5.03
N GLU A 351 -14.21 37.65 -5.32
CA GLU A 351 -13.34 38.65 -5.96
C GLU A 351 -12.24 39.14 -5.01
N ASN A 352 -12.56 39.39 -3.73
CA ASN A 352 -11.57 39.71 -2.69
C ASN A 352 -10.56 38.55 -2.50
N ALA A 353 -11.03 37.30 -2.47
CA ALA A 353 -10.16 36.13 -2.35
C ALA A 353 -9.26 35.94 -3.60
N LYS A 354 -9.78 36.23 -4.79
CA LYS A 354 -9.03 36.22 -6.06
C LYS A 354 -7.96 37.30 -6.09
N GLU A 355 -8.24 38.51 -5.60
CA GLU A 355 -7.24 39.58 -5.49
C GLU A 355 -6.14 39.22 -4.47
N ALA A 356 -6.51 38.71 -3.30
CA ALA A 356 -5.56 38.25 -2.30
C ALA A 356 -4.65 37.11 -2.82
N LEU A 357 -5.19 36.18 -3.61
CA LEU A 357 -4.42 35.14 -4.29
C LEU A 357 -3.49 35.71 -5.36
N SER A 358 -3.93 36.71 -6.14
CA SER A 358 -3.11 37.39 -7.14
C SER A 358 -1.92 38.10 -6.50
N ASN A 359 -2.14 38.83 -5.41
CA ASN A 359 -1.10 39.54 -4.66
C ASN A 359 -0.11 38.58 -3.97
N ARG A 360 -0.58 37.39 -3.58
CA ARG A 360 0.30 36.33 -3.07
C ARG A 360 1.15 35.68 -4.17
N LEU A 361 0.62 35.58 -5.39
CA LEU A 361 1.34 35.02 -6.54
C LEU A 361 2.50 35.93 -6.96
N THR A 362 2.26 37.24 -7.10
CA THR A 362 3.32 38.21 -7.43
C THR A 362 4.41 38.31 -6.37
N ALA A 363 4.07 38.16 -5.08
CA ALA A 363 5.06 38.07 -4.00
C ALA A 363 5.98 36.83 -4.13
N ILE A 364 5.42 35.67 -4.47
CA ILE A 364 6.18 34.43 -4.71
C ILE A 364 7.08 34.57 -5.96
N GLU A 365 6.63 35.28 -6.99
CA GLU A 365 7.45 35.57 -8.18
C GLU A 365 8.64 36.49 -7.84
N GLN A 366 8.44 37.50 -7.00
CA GLN A 366 9.53 38.36 -6.50
C GLN A 366 10.53 37.59 -5.62
N GLU A 367 10.05 36.71 -4.74
CA GLU A 367 10.91 35.83 -3.92
C GLU A 367 11.76 34.92 -4.81
N LYS A 368 11.14 34.30 -5.83
CA LYS A 368 11.82 33.47 -6.84
C LYS A 368 12.90 34.25 -7.59
N GLU A 369 12.65 35.48 -8.01
CA GLU A 369 13.66 36.34 -8.66
C GLU A 369 14.79 36.76 -7.72
N CYS A 370 14.53 36.88 -6.41
CA CYS A 370 15.55 37.14 -5.41
C CYS A 370 16.45 35.92 -5.22
N LEU A 371 15.86 34.73 -5.06
CA LEU A 371 16.57 33.46 -4.94
C LEU A 371 17.42 33.13 -6.18
N LEU A 372 16.90 33.38 -7.38
CA LEU A 372 17.66 33.18 -8.64
C LEU A 372 18.88 34.11 -8.73
N ARG A 373 18.77 35.37 -8.28
CA ARG A 373 19.93 36.27 -8.17
C ARG A 373 20.96 35.75 -7.17
N ARG A 374 20.52 35.32 -5.98
CA ARG A 374 21.45 34.79 -4.95
C ARG A 374 22.11 33.48 -5.39
N MET A 375 21.45 32.65 -6.21
CA MET A 375 22.08 31.49 -6.85
C MET A 375 23.23 31.91 -7.79
N ALA A 376 22.99 32.87 -8.68
CA ALA A 376 24.01 33.37 -9.61
C ALA A 376 25.22 34.00 -8.89
N GLU A 377 25.00 34.69 -7.76
CA GLU A 377 26.06 35.18 -6.89
C GLU A 377 26.90 34.03 -6.30
N ILE A 378 26.26 32.97 -5.79
CA ILE A 378 26.95 31.79 -5.22
C ILE A 378 27.72 31.01 -6.30
N GLU A 379 27.20 30.94 -7.53
CA GLU A 379 27.93 30.35 -8.66
C GLU A 379 29.17 31.18 -9.03
N HIS A 380 29.08 32.52 -8.99
CA HIS A 380 30.24 33.39 -9.18
C HIS A 380 31.28 33.28 -8.04
N GLU A 381 30.84 33.27 -6.77
CA GLU A 381 31.69 33.02 -5.59
C GLU A 381 32.44 31.68 -5.73
N ARG A 382 31.74 30.63 -6.19
CA ARG A 382 32.32 29.31 -6.47
C ARG A 382 33.38 29.34 -7.57
N ASP A 383 33.15 30.03 -8.67
CA ASP A 383 34.10 30.09 -9.79
C ASP A 383 35.38 30.86 -9.44
N GLU A 384 35.30 31.92 -8.62
CA GLU A 384 36.49 32.57 -8.07
C GLU A 384 37.26 31.65 -7.11
N LEU A 385 36.57 30.85 -6.28
CA LEU A 385 37.22 29.84 -5.44
C LEU A 385 37.90 28.74 -6.27
N ILE A 386 37.34 28.36 -7.43
CA ILE A 386 37.98 27.42 -8.37
C ILE A 386 39.25 28.03 -8.98
N LYS A 387 39.23 29.31 -9.40
CA LYS A 387 40.41 30.03 -9.88
C LYS A 387 41.51 30.10 -8.81
N TYR A 388 41.15 30.48 -7.59
CA TYR A 388 42.10 30.57 -6.46
C TYR A 388 42.71 29.20 -6.11
N LYS A 389 41.90 28.14 -6.10
CA LYS A 389 42.39 26.75 -5.93
C LYS A 389 43.37 26.36 -7.05
N GLY A 390 43.12 26.75 -8.29
CA GLY A 390 44.04 26.53 -9.42
C GLY A 390 45.38 27.26 -9.24
N GLN A 391 45.35 28.53 -8.82
CA GLN A 391 46.55 29.31 -8.51
C GLN A 391 47.38 28.63 -7.40
N MET A 392 46.75 28.29 -6.27
CA MET A 392 47.39 27.58 -5.15
C MET A 392 47.98 26.23 -5.57
N HIS A 393 47.30 25.48 -6.45
CA HIS A 393 47.85 24.22 -6.97
C HIS A 393 49.12 24.46 -7.82
N SER A 394 49.12 25.47 -8.69
CA SER A 394 50.31 25.84 -9.48
C SER A 394 51.49 26.34 -8.62
N GLN A 395 51.20 26.96 -7.47
CA GLN A 395 52.22 27.39 -6.51
C GLN A 395 52.80 26.19 -5.75
N ASN A 396 51.95 25.26 -5.31
CA ASN A 396 52.40 24.01 -4.69
C ASN A 396 53.23 23.16 -5.66
N GLU A 397 52.88 23.11 -6.95
CA GLU A 397 53.65 22.40 -7.97
C GLU A 397 55.06 23.01 -8.17
N LYS A 398 55.18 24.35 -8.14
CA LYS A 398 56.46 25.06 -8.17
C LYS A 398 57.30 24.75 -6.92
N LEU A 399 56.70 24.80 -5.73
CA LEU A 399 57.36 24.46 -4.48
C LEU A 399 57.84 22.99 -4.45
N HIS A 400 57.05 22.07 -5.02
CA HIS A 400 57.42 20.67 -5.10
C HIS A 400 58.64 20.45 -6.01
N LYS A 401 58.69 21.10 -7.18
CA LYS A 401 59.86 21.09 -8.07
C LYS A 401 61.10 21.74 -7.43
N GLN A 402 60.93 22.78 -6.62
CA GLN A 402 62.02 23.36 -5.83
C GLN A 402 62.53 22.40 -4.75
N MET A 403 61.66 21.69 -4.03
CA MET A 403 62.08 20.64 -3.10
C MET A 403 62.80 19.50 -3.80
N GLU A 404 62.31 19.06 -4.96
CA GLU A 404 62.96 18.01 -5.76
C GLU A 404 64.36 18.43 -6.23
N GLN A 405 64.52 19.68 -6.69
CA GLN A 405 65.83 20.24 -7.01
C GLN A 405 66.76 20.27 -5.79
N ILE A 406 66.30 20.81 -4.65
CA ILE A 406 67.10 20.86 -3.40
C ILE A 406 67.47 19.45 -2.92
N GLN A 407 66.59 18.47 -3.07
CA GLN A 407 66.88 17.07 -2.70
C GLN A 407 67.94 16.45 -3.63
N ASN A 408 67.91 16.75 -4.94
CA ASN A 408 68.92 16.30 -5.89
C ASN A 408 70.28 17.00 -5.69
N GLU A 409 70.29 18.28 -5.33
CA GLU A 409 71.48 19.01 -4.90
C GLU A 409 72.04 18.43 -3.60
N LYS A 410 71.19 18.11 -2.61
CA LYS A 410 71.57 17.43 -1.36
C LYS A 410 72.20 16.06 -1.61
N VAL A 411 71.65 15.25 -2.53
CA VAL A 411 72.24 13.95 -2.91
C VAL A 411 73.59 14.12 -3.60
N THR A 412 73.73 15.16 -4.44
CA THR A 412 74.99 15.47 -5.13
C THR A 412 76.05 15.93 -4.14
N LEU A 413 75.72 16.84 -3.21
CA LEU A 413 76.61 17.28 -2.14
C LEU A 413 76.99 16.13 -1.20
N MET A 414 76.04 15.27 -0.81
CA MET A 414 76.31 14.09 0.01
C MET A 414 77.31 13.14 -0.68
N LYS A 415 77.18 12.95 -2.00
CA LYS A 415 78.17 12.19 -2.78
C LYS A 415 79.54 12.88 -2.80
N MET A 416 79.58 14.20 -3.00
CA MET A 416 80.83 14.97 -2.96
C MET A 416 81.50 14.94 -1.58
N VAL A 417 80.72 14.86 -0.50
CA VAL A 417 81.23 14.62 0.87
C VAL A 417 81.82 13.22 0.97
N THR A 418 81.14 12.15 0.53
CA THR A 418 81.74 10.80 0.56
C THR A 418 82.98 10.68 -0.33
N ASP A 419 83.01 11.34 -1.48
CA ASP A 419 84.19 11.40 -2.36
C ASP A 419 85.34 12.20 -1.72
N ALA A 420 85.03 13.18 -0.85
CA ALA A 420 86.00 13.93 -0.07
C ALA A 420 86.50 13.15 1.17
N GLU A 421 85.63 12.41 1.85
CA GLU A 421 85.99 11.50 2.96
C GLU A 421 86.90 10.37 2.49
N VAL A 422 86.62 9.77 1.32
CA VAL A 422 87.51 8.77 0.70
C VAL A 422 88.86 9.38 0.35
N LYS A 423 88.89 10.61 -0.19
CA LYS A 423 90.15 11.35 -0.43
C LYS A 423 90.87 11.72 0.87
N GLN A 424 90.15 12.01 1.94
CA GLN A 424 90.72 12.28 3.26
C GLN A 424 91.29 11.01 3.90
N GLN A 425 90.66 9.85 3.68
CA GLN A 425 91.20 8.56 4.11
C GLN A 425 92.48 8.20 3.35
N THR A 426 92.53 8.33 2.02
CA THR A 426 93.77 8.11 1.27
C THR A 426 94.85 9.14 1.62
N LEU A 427 94.50 10.42 1.82
CA LEU A 427 95.44 11.42 2.36
C LEU A 427 95.93 11.07 3.77
N ASN A 428 95.10 10.49 4.64
CA ASN A 428 95.52 10.03 5.97
C ASN A 428 96.43 8.79 5.89
N GLU A 429 96.26 7.91 4.90
CA GLU A 429 97.17 6.79 4.63
C GLU A 429 98.51 7.29 4.06
N GLU A 430 98.47 8.25 3.13
CA GLU A 430 99.65 8.97 2.64
C GLU A 430 100.36 9.71 3.78
N VAL A 431 99.65 10.42 4.65
CA VAL A 431 100.21 11.10 5.84
C VAL A 431 100.78 10.09 6.85
N ASN A 432 100.21 8.90 7.01
CA ASN A 432 100.79 7.85 7.84
C ASN A 432 102.08 7.24 7.24
N ASN A 433 102.17 7.14 5.91
CA ASN A 433 103.37 6.68 5.23
C ASN A 433 104.46 7.79 5.20
N LEU A 434 104.07 9.02 4.91
CA LEU A 434 104.91 10.22 5.03
C LEU A 434 105.36 10.45 6.47
N SER A 435 104.57 10.08 7.50
CA SER A 435 105.01 10.15 8.91
C SER A 435 106.17 9.19 9.22
N LYS A 436 106.24 8.04 8.54
CA LYS A 436 107.37 7.10 8.64
C LYS A 436 108.63 7.63 7.91
N GLU A 437 108.45 8.39 6.82
CA GLU A 437 109.54 9.13 6.17
C GLU A 437 109.96 10.39 6.98
N LEU A 438 109.01 11.08 7.63
CA LEU A 438 109.26 12.23 8.50
C LEU A 438 110.06 11.85 9.75
N GLY A 439 109.96 10.60 10.21
CA GLY A 439 110.88 10.04 11.22
C GLY A 439 112.34 10.08 10.78
N LYS A 440 112.62 9.98 9.47
CA LYS A 440 113.95 10.12 8.87
C LYS A 440 114.28 11.59 8.57
N LEU A 441 113.33 12.35 8.04
CA LEU A 441 113.52 13.77 7.67
C LEU A 441 113.66 14.71 8.88
N ARG A 442 113.23 14.32 10.10
CA ARG A 442 113.56 15.08 11.33
C ARG A 442 115.07 15.18 11.63
N TYR A 443 115.90 14.35 10.98
CA TYR A 443 117.36 14.49 10.97
C TYR A 443 117.84 15.45 9.85
N CYS A 444 117.13 15.49 8.72
CA CYS A 444 117.44 16.33 7.57
C CYS A 444 116.77 17.71 7.70
N LEU A 445 117.45 18.55 8.49
CA LEU A 445 117.35 20.01 8.55
C LEU A 445 116.22 20.56 9.46
N GLN A 446 116.38 21.68 10.18
CA GLN A 446 117.28 22.84 9.96
C GLN A 446 116.90 23.68 8.71
N GLN A 447 115.78 23.35 8.05
CA GLN A 447 115.09 24.18 7.06
C GLN A 447 113.89 24.83 7.75
N LYS A 448 114.19 25.58 8.83
CA LYS A 448 113.18 26.06 9.79
C LYS A 448 112.49 27.36 9.35
N ASP A 449 112.91 27.92 8.22
CA ASP A 449 112.68 29.32 7.85
C ASP A 449 111.43 29.52 6.98
N GLU A 450 110.92 28.44 6.36
CA GLU A 450 109.81 28.51 5.40
C GLU A 450 108.43 28.67 6.07
N LEU A 451 108.30 28.27 7.35
CA LEU A 451 107.04 28.40 8.11
C LEU A 451 106.60 29.85 8.35
N ILE A 452 107.54 30.80 8.34
CA ILE A 452 107.28 32.23 8.58
C ILE A 452 106.52 32.89 7.40
N ALA A 453 106.52 32.25 6.22
CA ALA A 453 105.82 32.77 5.03
C ALA A 453 104.29 32.56 5.08
N ASN A 454 103.84 31.39 5.57
CA ASN A 454 102.44 30.98 5.48
C ASN A 454 101.50 31.70 6.46
N GLU A 455 102.01 32.09 7.64
CA GLU A 455 101.21 32.76 8.68
C GLU A 455 100.61 34.10 8.21
N LYS A 456 101.33 34.82 7.34
CA LYS A 456 100.86 36.09 6.73
C LYS A 456 99.71 35.90 5.74
N LYS A 457 99.58 34.73 5.11
CA LYS A 457 98.48 34.44 4.19
C LYS A 457 97.17 34.24 4.95
N VAL A 458 97.22 33.46 6.04
CA VAL A 458 96.06 33.18 6.90
C VAL A 458 95.45 34.45 7.50
N GLN A 459 96.27 35.45 7.84
CA GLN A 459 95.77 36.77 8.28
C GLN A 459 95.02 37.56 7.18
N SER A 460 95.35 37.36 5.90
CA SER A 460 94.63 37.99 4.78
C SER A 460 93.25 37.36 4.60
N ASP A 461 93.20 36.03 4.57
CA ASP A 461 91.97 35.28 4.29
C ASP A 461 90.94 35.45 5.42
N LEU A 462 91.39 35.46 6.69
CA LEU A 462 90.55 35.81 7.85
C LEU A 462 89.96 37.22 7.76
N LYS A 463 90.72 38.20 7.25
CA LYS A 463 90.25 39.59 7.13
C LYS A 463 89.17 39.72 6.05
N SER A 464 89.31 39.01 4.93
CA SER A 464 88.28 38.93 3.89
C SER A 464 86.97 38.35 4.43
N ASN A 465 87.04 37.24 5.16
CA ASN A 465 85.85 36.59 5.74
C ASN A 465 85.13 37.49 6.76
N VAL A 466 85.85 38.28 7.56
CA VAL A 466 85.22 39.25 8.49
C VAL A 466 84.47 40.36 7.73
N GLU A 467 85.02 40.88 6.64
CA GLU A 467 84.31 41.87 5.82
C GLU A 467 83.09 41.28 5.09
N GLU A 468 83.14 40.03 4.64
CA GLU A 468 82.01 39.35 4.01
C GLU A 468 80.89 39.02 5.03
N VAL A 469 81.24 38.51 6.21
CA VAL A 469 80.29 38.30 7.31
C VAL A 469 79.64 39.62 7.73
N SER A 470 80.40 40.72 7.79
CA SER A 470 79.83 42.04 8.09
C SER A 470 78.84 42.52 7.02
N LYS A 471 79.10 42.27 5.73
CA LYS A 471 78.19 42.62 4.62
C LYS A 471 76.93 41.76 4.63
N ASN A 472 77.05 40.45 4.87
CA ASN A 472 75.90 39.56 4.98
C ASN A 472 75.05 39.88 6.22
N HIS A 473 75.66 40.22 7.36
CA HIS A 473 74.93 40.67 8.55
C HIS A 473 74.15 41.97 8.29
N GLN A 474 74.77 42.96 7.63
CA GLN A 474 74.11 44.21 7.22
C GLN A 474 72.87 43.92 6.35
N ARG A 475 72.99 43.06 5.33
CA ARG A 475 71.89 42.70 4.43
C ARG A 475 70.74 42.00 5.16
N VAL A 476 71.04 41.05 6.04
CA VAL A 476 70.03 40.34 6.85
C VAL A 476 69.31 41.29 7.82
N VAL A 477 70.00 42.27 8.41
CA VAL A 477 69.37 43.30 9.25
C VAL A 477 68.44 44.20 8.44
N GLU A 478 68.74 44.48 7.17
CA GLU A 478 67.89 45.27 6.28
C GLU A 478 66.68 44.47 5.76
N GLU A 479 66.86 43.20 5.39
CA GLU A 479 65.78 42.25 5.06
C GLU A 479 64.80 42.04 6.24
N LEU A 480 65.32 41.89 7.46
CA LEU A 480 64.51 41.78 8.69
C LEU A 480 63.75 43.08 9.01
N ARG A 481 64.32 44.25 8.71
CA ARG A 481 63.62 45.54 8.85
C ARG A 481 62.49 45.68 7.83
N ALA A 482 62.73 45.35 6.56
CA ALA A 482 61.72 45.41 5.51
C ALA A 482 60.52 44.49 5.80
N THR A 483 60.79 43.23 6.18
CA THR A 483 59.74 42.27 6.57
C THR A 483 58.97 42.70 7.83
N THR A 484 59.65 43.28 8.82
CA THR A 484 59.00 43.84 10.03
C THR A 484 58.09 45.04 9.71
N VAL A 485 58.38 45.81 8.65
CA VAL A 485 57.50 46.90 8.19
C VAL A 485 56.29 46.33 7.46
N ALA A 486 56.48 45.44 6.48
CA ALA A 486 55.37 44.81 5.75
C ALA A 486 54.37 44.11 6.69
N GLN A 487 54.86 43.35 7.68
CA GLN A 487 54.01 42.70 8.68
C GLN A 487 53.20 43.69 9.56
N LYS A 488 53.67 44.92 9.74
CA LYS A 488 52.91 45.97 10.44
C LYS A 488 51.83 46.58 9.55
N GLU A 489 52.12 46.76 8.26
CA GLU A 489 51.14 47.26 7.28
C GLU A 489 50.02 46.25 7.07
N GLU A 490 50.34 44.97 6.92
CA GLU A 490 49.35 43.86 6.88
C GLU A 490 48.50 43.81 8.16
N LEU A 491 49.11 44.00 9.33
CA LEU A 491 48.41 44.01 10.62
C LEU A 491 47.45 45.22 10.75
N GLU A 492 47.81 46.39 10.24
CA GLU A 492 46.92 47.56 10.27
C GLU A 492 45.74 47.40 9.29
N ILE A 493 46.00 46.90 8.08
CA ILE A 493 44.95 46.54 7.10
C ILE A 493 43.98 45.51 7.71
N ALA A 494 44.49 44.54 8.46
CA ALA A 494 43.67 43.55 9.17
C ALA A 494 42.82 44.18 10.29
N LYS A 495 43.34 45.14 11.06
CA LYS A 495 42.57 45.89 12.07
C LYS A 495 41.47 46.73 11.44
N ASP A 496 41.75 47.42 10.33
CA ASP A 496 40.77 48.26 9.63
C ASP A 496 39.64 47.41 9.07
N ARG A 497 39.96 46.29 8.39
CA ARG A 497 38.96 45.34 7.89
C ARG A 497 38.12 44.74 9.02
N LEU A 498 38.73 44.41 10.16
CA LEU A 498 38.03 43.92 11.35
C LEU A 498 37.15 45.01 11.99
N SER A 499 37.55 46.27 11.89
CA SER A 499 36.78 47.44 12.37
C SER A 499 35.68 47.86 11.39
N GLN A 500 35.77 47.49 10.11
CA GLN A 500 34.68 47.56 9.14
C GLN A 500 33.65 46.45 9.40
N LEU A 501 34.07 45.19 9.48
CA LEU A 501 33.20 44.03 9.76
C LEU A 501 32.40 44.20 11.08
N ARG A 502 32.98 44.86 12.09
CA ARG A 502 32.26 45.22 13.33
C ARG A 502 31.13 46.22 13.14
N ARG A 503 31.26 47.17 12.20
CA ARG A 503 30.20 48.14 11.84
C ARG A 503 29.10 47.48 11.02
N GLU A 504 29.48 46.67 10.03
CA GLU A 504 28.54 45.89 9.20
C GLU A 504 27.73 44.89 10.04
N LYS A 505 28.38 44.22 11.01
CA LYS A 505 27.68 43.38 11.99
C LYS A 505 26.67 44.17 12.81
N ALA A 506 27.03 45.37 13.29
CA ALA A 506 26.13 46.19 14.09
C ALA A 506 24.90 46.69 13.31
N THR A 507 25.05 47.04 12.03
CA THR A 507 23.90 47.40 11.17
C THR A 507 22.99 46.20 10.92
N VAL A 508 23.55 45.02 10.64
CA VAL A 508 22.77 43.78 10.46
C VAL A 508 22.06 43.36 11.77
N GLU A 509 22.67 43.57 12.93
CA GLU A 509 22.00 43.33 14.22
C GLU A 509 20.84 44.31 14.47
N GLN A 510 20.97 45.57 14.04
CA GLN A 510 19.88 46.56 14.09
C GLN A 510 18.74 46.24 13.12
N GLU A 511 19.04 45.79 11.90
CA GLU A 511 18.04 45.36 10.90
C GLU A 511 17.28 44.11 11.37
N ASN A 512 17.98 43.11 11.92
CA ASN A 512 17.32 41.94 12.51
C ASN A 512 16.42 42.30 13.69
N ALA A 513 16.83 43.24 14.56
CA ALA A 513 15.98 43.70 15.65
C ALA A 513 14.68 44.35 15.14
N LYS A 514 14.76 45.18 14.08
CA LYS A 514 13.57 45.77 13.45
C LYS A 514 12.67 44.72 12.80
N LEU A 515 13.24 43.76 12.08
CA LEU A 515 12.47 42.70 11.41
C LEU A 515 11.72 41.80 12.42
N LEU A 516 12.25 41.62 13.64
CA LEU A 516 11.55 40.93 14.72
C LEU A 516 10.37 41.75 15.29
N GLU A 517 10.52 43.08 15.38
CA GLU A 517 9.45 43.99 15.78
C GLU A 517 8.32 44.05 14.72
N ASP A 518 8.70 44.21 13.44
CA ASP A 518 7.78 44.16 12.30
C ASP A 518 7.01 42.81 12.26
N LEU A 519 7.70 41.68 12.47
CA LEU A 519 7.09 40.35 12.50
C LEU A 519 6.13 40.18 13.68
N SER A 520 6.49 40.64 14.87
CA SER A 520 5.61 40.59 16.05
C SER A 520 4.33 41.42 15.84
N ALA A 521 4.42 42.57 15.16
CA ALA A 521 3.26 43.38 14.81
C ALA A 521 2.31 42.65 13.84
N VAL A 522 2.87 41.97 12.83
CA VAL A 522 2.11 41.16 11.85
C VAL A 522 1.49 39.92 12.52
N GLU A 523 2.13 39.32 13.52
CA GLU A 523 1.53 38.23 14.31
C GLU A 523 0.34 38.71 15.16
N GLU A 524 0.45 39.87 15.80
CA GLU A 524 -0.67 40.50 16.52
C GLU A 524 -1.84 40.85 15.59
N GLU A 525 -1.57 41.42 14.41
CA GLU A 525 -2.61 41.74 13.42
C GLU A 525 -3.28 40.47 12.89
N ASN A 526 -2.51 39.43 12.59
CA ASN A 526 -3.06 38.11 12.22
C ASN A 526 -3.90 37.50 13.35
N GLN A 527 -3.58 37.75 14.62
CA GLN A 527 -4.39 37.26 15.72
C GLN A 527 -5.72 38.02 15.85
N LYS A 528 -5.68 39.36 15.77
CA LYS A 528 -6.89 40.20 15.73
C LYS A 528 -7.81 39.80 14.56
N LEU A 529 -7.25 39.63 13.36
CA LEU A 529 -7.99 39.17 12.18
C LEU A 529 -8.58 37.76 12.36
N LYS A 530 -7.89 36.82 13.02
CA LYS A 530 -8.48 35.49 13.33
C LYS A 530 -9.66 35.59 14.28
N ASP A 531 -9.59 36.49 15.27
CA ASP A 531 -10.65 36.65 16.28
C ASP A 531 -11.85 37.43 15.73
N ASP A 532 -11.64 38.40 14.82
CA ASP A 532 -12.70 39.13 14.09
C ASP A 532 -13.36 38.28 12.99
N ILE A 533 -12.58 37.51 12.21
CA ILE A 533 -13.09 36.66 11.12
C ILE A 533 -13.84 35.45 11.66
N ARG A 534 -13.57 35.00 12.90
CA ARG A 534 -14.25 33.86 13.53
C ARG A 534 -15.63 34.28 14.05
N PRO A 535 -16.75 33.96 13.37
CA PRO A 535 -18.04 34.42 13.83
C PRO A 535 -18.37 33.72 15.15
N PRO A 536 -18.99 34.41 16.13
CA PRO A 536 -19.48 33.75 17.34
C PRO A 536 -20.57 32.78 16.93
N ILE A 537 -20.28 31.47 16.98
CA ILE A 537 -21.11 30.35 16.50
C ILE A 537 -22.56 30.52 17.00
N LYS A 538 -23.48 30.89 16.09
CA LYS A 538 -24.82 31.40 16.48
C LYS A 538 -25.98 30.82 15.69
N THR A 539 -25.77 30.04 14.64
CA THR A 539 -26.84 29.23 14.04
C THR A 539 -26.92 27.86 14.71
N GLN A 540 -28.13 27.30 14.84
CA GLN A 540 -28.29 25.89 15.20
C GLN A 540 -27.69 24.95 14.13
N LEU A 541 -27.52 25.44 12.89
CA LEU A 541 -27.00 24.68 11.78
C LEU A 541 -25.50 24.40 11.96
N GLU A 542 -24.69 25.43 12.23
CA GLU A 542 -23.26 25.28 12.58
C GLU A 542 -23.07 24.35 13.78
N ARG A 543 -23.91 24.49 14.81
CA ARG A 543 -23.84 23.64 16.01
C ARG A 543 -24.11 22.17 15.69
N ARG A 544 -25.07 21.87 14.81
CA ARG A 544 -25.34 20.51 14.31
C ARG A 544 -24.26 20.00 13.37
N PHE A 545 -23.64 20.87 12.57
CA PHE A 545 -22.49 20.51 11.73
C PHE A 545 -21.29 20.13 12.57
N GLU A 546 -20.90 20.93 13.57
CA GLU A 546 -19.76 20.62 14.43
C GLU A 546 -20.04 19.43 15.35
N GLU A 547 -21.29 19.24 15.81
CA GLU A 547 -21.70 18.02 16.50
C GLU A 547 -21.59 16.77 15.59
N SER A 548 -22.00 16.89 14.33
CA SER A 548 -21.85 15.81 13.34
C SER A 548 -20.38 15.53 13.02
N ARG A 549 -19.55 16.58 12.93
CA ARG A 549 -18.11 16.51 12.71
C ARG A 549 -17.39 15.87 13.90
N TYR A 550 -17.81 16.19 15.13
CA TYR A 550 -17.33 15.55 16.35
C TYR A 550 -17.72 14.06 16.40
N ARG A 551 -19.00 13.72 16.17
CA ARG A 551 -19.47 12.32 16.10
C ARG A 551 -18.72 11.51 15.04
N LEU A 552 -18.48 12.09 13.86
CA LEU A 552 -17.68 11.48 12.80
C LEU A 552 -16.22 11.28 13.22
N ASN A 553 -15.61 12.26 13.90
CA ASN A 553 -14.23 12.17 14.37
C ASN A 553 -14.07 11.09 15.46
N CYS A 554 -15.04 10.95 16.38
CA CYS A 554 -15.08 9.84 17.33
C CYS A 554 -15.20 8.49 16.61
N ALA A 555 -16.08 8.37 15.61
CA ALA A 555 -16.24 7.14 14.85
C ALA A 555 -14.96 6.77 14.06
N LEU A 556 -14.28 7.75 13.46
CA LEU A 556 -12.98 7.57 12.80
C LEU A 556 -11.89 7.17 13.78
N GLN A 557 -11.90 7.70 15.01
CA GLN A 557 -10.96 7.28 16.05
C GLN A 557 -11.20 5.82 16.47
N THR A 558 -12.45 5.40 16.67
CA THR A 558 -12.78 3.98 16.93
C THR A 558 -12.41 3.08 15.76
N VAL A 559 -12.50 3.55 14.51
CA VAL A 559 -11.97 2.81 13.34
C VAL A 559 -10.45 2.67 13.41
N HIS A 560 -9.69 3.73 13.74
CA HIS A 560 -8.24 3.63 13.94
C HIS A 560 -7.87 2.68 15.11
N GLU A 561 -8.63 2.68 16.20
CA GLU A 561 -8.45 1.76 17.33
C GLU A 561 -8.61 0.29 16.90
N TYR A 562 -9.60 -0.01 16.04
CA TYR A 562 -9.74 -1.33 15.42
C TYR A 562 -8.67 -1.63 14.34
N GLU A 563 -8.22 -0.64 13.56
CA GLU A 563 -7.06 -0.82 12.63
C GLU A 563 -5.80 -1.24 13.41
N ASP A 564 -5.50 -0.57 14.52
CA ASP A 564 -4.37 -0.91 15.40
C ASP A 564 -4.53 -2.29 16.06
N GLU A 565 -5.75 -2.70 16.43
CA GLU A 565 -6.01 -4.03 16.96
C GLU A 565 -5.85 -5.13 15.90
N ILE A 566 -6.32 -4.90 14.66
CA ILE A 566 -6.08 -5.77 13.51
C ILE A 566 -4.56 -5.89 13.23
N VAL A 567 -3.79 -4.81 13.36
CA VAL A 567 -2.33 -4.83 13.20
C VAL A 567 -1.65 -5.63 14.32
N LYS A 568 -2.12 -5.53 15.58
CA LYS A 568 -1.63 -6.38 16.69
C LYS A 568 -1.92 -7.87 16.43
N LEU A 569 -3.14 -8.20 16.01
CA LEU A 569 -3.55 -9.58 15.71
C LEU A 569 -2.76 -10.17 14.52
N ARG A 570 -2.54 -9.40 13.46
CA ARG A 570 -1.67 -9.80 12.33
C ARG A 570 -0.22 -10.05 12.76
N ARG A 571 0.30 -9.25 13.69
CA ARG A 571 1.64 -9.47 14.27
C ARG A 571 1.69 -10.78 15.08
N GLN A 572 0.68 -11.04 15.90
CA GLN A 572 0.58 -12.28 16.67
C GLN A 572 0.47 -13.51 15.76
N LEU A 573 -0.28 -13.42 14.65
CA LEU A 573 -0.33 -14.50 13.64
C LEU A 573 1.05 -14.78 13.04
N ALA A 574 1.80 -13.77 12.59
CA ALA A 574 3.17 -13.96 12.10
C ALA A 574 4.12 -14.53 13.19
N GLU A 575 3.92 -14.14 14.44
CA GLU A 575 4.62 -14.74 15.60
C GLU A 575 4.18 -16.18 15.91
N PHE A 576 3.04 -16.66 15.42
CA PHE A 576 2.64 -18.06 15.49
C PHE A 576 3.14 -18.86 14.29
N GLU A 577 3.06 -18.30 13.08
CA GLU A 577 3.57 -18.89 11.83
C GLU A 577 5.08 -19.20 11.94
N THR A 578 5.89 -18.23 12.41
CA THR A 578 7.33 -18.44 12.66
C THR A 578 7.61 -19.51 13.71
N LYS A 579 6.82 -19.59 14.79
CA LYS A 579 6.92 -20.69 15.78
C LYS A 579 6.52 -22.05 15.18
N LEU A 580 5.66 -22.06 14.16
CA LEU A 580 5.23 -23.26 13.44
C LEU A 580 6.32 -23.74 12.47
N GLU A 581 7.01 -22.81 11.79
CA GLU A 581 8.22 -23.10 11.02
C GLU A 581 9.35 -23.64 11.91
N ASP A 582 9.62 -23.00 13.05
CA ASP A 582 10.67 -23.45 13.98
C ASP A 582 10.34 -24.82 14.59
N ARG A 583 9.06 -25.09 14.85
CA ARG A 583 8.60 -26.44 15.20
C ARG A 583 8.82 -27.44 14.05
N SER A 584 8.56 -27.07 12.81
CA SER A 584 8.82 -27.92 11.63
C SER A 584 10.31 -28.22 11.46
N LYS A 585 11.20 -27.24 11.71
CA LYS A 585 12.66 -27.44 11.76
C LYS A 585 13.02 -28.47 12.84
N ILE A 586 12.53 -28.30 14.06
CA ILE A 586 12.74 -29.25 15.17
C ILE A 586 12.21 -30.66 14.85
N GLU A 587 11.04 -30.78 14.21
CA GLU A 587 10.49 -32.09 13.81
C GLU A 587 11.33 -32.76 12.70
N ASN A 588 11.94 -32.00 11.80
CA ASN A 588 12.93 -32.50 10.82
C ASN A 588 14.26 -32.89 11.49
N ASP A 589 14.77 -32.09 12.43
CA ASP A 589 15.99 -32.42 13.20
C ASP A 589 15.79 -33.71 14.00
N PHE A 590 14.61 -33.91 14.60
CA PHE A 590 14.23 -35.17 15.24
C PHE A 590 14.14 -36.35 14.26
N ALA A 591 13.75 -36.12 13.00
CA ALA A 591 13.75 -37.16 11.97
C ALA A 591 15.20 -37.56 11.59
N GLN A 592 16.08 -36.58 11.37
CA GLN A 592 17.50 -36.81 11.09
C GLN A 592 18.21 -37.53 12.25
N LEU A 593 18.00 -37.09 13.49
CA LEU A 593 18.53 -37.75 14.69
C LEU A 593 18.04 -39.20 14.83
N ARG A 594 16.76 -39.46 14.48
CA ARG A 594 16.20 -40.82 14.49
C ARG A 594 16.81 -41.69 13.40
N GLU A 595 17.05 -41.15 12.21
CA GLU A 595 17.73 -41.88 11.14
C GLU A 595 19.18 -42.19 11.52
N TYR A 596 19.93 -41.19 12.00
CA TYR A 596 21.30 -41.36 12.47
C TYR A 596 21.41 -42.40 13.60
N SER A 597 20.44 -42.41 14.54
CA SER A 597 20.34 -43.45 15.57
C SER A 597 20.13 -44.85 14.97
N GLN A 598 19.30 -45.00 13.93
CA GLN A 598 19.12 -46.28 13.23
C GLN A 598 20.37 -46.68 12.42
N GLN A 599 21.11 -45.72 11.88
CA GLN A 599 22.38 -45.99 11.19
C GLN A 599 23.44 -46.50 12.19
N LEU A 600 23.55 -45.88 13.37
CA LEU A 600 24.40 -46.35 14.47
C LEU A 600 23.97 -47.74 14.98
N GLU A 601 22.67 -47.98 15.18
CA GLU A 601 22.14 -49.28 15.61
C GLU A 601 22.48 -50.40 14.60
N LYS A 602 22.35 -50.12 13.30
CA LYS A 602 22.81 -51.03 12.23
C LYS A 602 24.32 -51.27 12.30
N GLN A 603 25.13 -50.23 12.51
CA GLN A 603 26.58 -50.37 12.66
C GLN A 603 26.96 -51.22 13.87
N PHE A 604 26.35 -51.00 15.04
CA PHE A 604 26.58 -51.81 16.24
C PHE A 604 26.12 -53.26 16.07
N SER A 605 24.99 -53.51 15.37
CA SER A 605 24.56 -54.86 15.02
C SER A 605 25.58 -55.56 14.10
N THR A 606 26.05 -54.87 13.05
CA THR A 606 27.12 -55.39 12.17
C THR A 606 28.42 -55.66 12.92
N GLN A 607 28.82 -54.78 13.84
CA GLN A 607 29.98 -54.98 14.71
C GLN A 607 29.79 -56.18 15.64
N SER A 608 28.61 -56.38 16.24
CA SER A 608 28.34 -57.57 17.06
C SER A 608 28.44 -58.85 16.22
N HIS A 609 27.80 -58.91 15.06
CA HIS A 609 27.90 -60.08 14.16
C HIS A 609 29.35 -60.36 13.74
N LEU A 610 30.16 -59.33 13.47
CA LEU A 610 31.58 -59.48 13.17
C LEU A 610 32.37 -59.99 14.39
N ILE A 611 32.11 -59.46 15.58
CA ILE A 611 32.71 -59.89 16.84
C ILE A 611 32.36 -61.36 17.13
N ASP A 612 31.11 -61.77 16.91
CA ASP A 612 30.65 -63.14 17.17
C ASP A 612 31.20 -64.13 16.13
N ALA A 613 31.31 -63.74 14.86
CA ALA A 613 32.03 -64.51 13.84
C ALA A 613 33.53 -64.66 14.16
N LEU A 614 34.17 -63.61 14.69
CA LEU A 614 35.56 -63.65 15.15
C LEU A 614 35.73 -64.53 16.39
N LYS A 615 34.81 -64.49 17.36
CA LYS A 615 34.78 -65.41 18.52
C LYS A 615 34.72 -66.86 18.04
N GLU A 616 33.81 -67.18 17.11
CA GLU A 616 33.67 -68.55 16.60
C GLU A 616 34.93 -69.00 15.84
N LYS A 617 35.55 -68.15 15.01
CA LYS A 617 36.84 -68.49 14.38
C LYS A 617 37.98 -68.66 15.41
N ILE A 618 38.00 -67.90 16.50
CA ILE A 618 38.95 -68.11 17.61
C ILE A 618 38.68 -69.45 18.33
N ILE A 619 37.41 -69.80 18.56
CA ILE A 619 37.01 -71.10 19.14
C ILE A 619 37.41 -72.26 18.22
N GLN A 620 37.23 -72.12 16.90
CA GLN A 620 37.63 -73.12 15.91
C GLN A 620 39.16 -73.27 15.80
N HIS A 621 39.89 -72.15 15.75
CA HIS A 621 41.35 -72.16 15.81
C HIS A 621 41.85 -72.79 17.11
N LYS A 622 41.20 -72.52 18.24
CA LYS A 622 41.54 -73.18 19.51
C LYS A 622 41.27 -74.68 19.43
N LYS A 623 40.09 -75.13 18.99
CA LYS A 623 39.79 -76.57 18.79
C LYS A 623 40.85 -77.27 17.93
N PHE A 624 41.33 -76.62 16.87
CA PHE A 624 42.40 -77.12 16.02
C PHE A 624 43.78 -77.14 16.72
N THR A 625 44.08 -76.12 17.54
CA THR A 625 45.33 -76.06 18.33
C THR A 625 45.35 -77.12 19.44
N ASP A 626 44.23 -77.25 20.17
CA ASP A 626 44.00 -78.26 21.21
C ASP A 626 44.08 -79.68 20.59
N PHE A 627 43.54 -79.89 19.38
CA PHE A 627 43.67 -81.12 18.60
C PHE A 627 45.12 -81.43 18.19
N LEU A 628 45.85 -80.44 17.63
CA LEU A 628 47.25 -80.64 17.24
C LEU A 628 48.13 -80.98 18.45
N SER A 629 47.87 -80.34 19.60
CA SER A 629 48.61 -80.62 20.84
C SER A 629 48.35 -82.05 21.33
N ALA A 630 47.09 -82.50 21.32
CA ALA A 630 46.75 -83.89 21.66
C ALA A 630 47.45 -84.89 20.70
N ALA A 631 47.40 -84.63 19.39
CA ALA A 631 48.07 -85.47 18.39
C ALA A 631 49.61 -85.51 18.51
N THR A 632 50.24 -84.54 19.20
CA THR A 632 51.67 -84.59 19.54
C THR A 632 51.96 -85.17 20.93
N ASP A 633 51.05 -85.00 21.89
CA ASP A 633 51.22 -85.47 23.28
C ASP A 633 50.90 -86.96 23.45
N ASP A 634 50.13 -87.57 22.54
CA ASP A 634 49.82 -89.02 22.51
C ASP A 634 51.08 -89.91 22.38
N GLY A 635 52.24 -89.34 22.00
CA GLY A 635 53.52 -90.06 21.90
C GLY A 635 53.64 -90.98 20.68
N GLU A 636 52.64 -90.97 19.78
CA GLU A 636 52.68 -91.65 18.49
C GLU A 636 53.69 -90.94 17.57
N HIS A 637 54.54 -91.72 16.90
CA HIS A 637 55.69 -91.19 16.12
C HIS A 637 55.64 -91.54 14.64
N SER A 638 54.51 -92.05 14.12
CA SER A 638 54.28 -92.11 12.68
C SER A 638 53.59 -90.85 12.19
N CYS A 639 54.09 -90.29 11.08
CA CYS A 639 53.37 -89.23 10.38
C CYS A 639 52.03 -89.70 9.81
N GLU A 640 51.85 -91.00 9.58
CA GLU A 640 50.65 -91.59 9.00
C GLU A 640 49.47 -91.54 9.98
N ASP A 641 49.69 -91.85 11.26
CA ASP A 641 48.67 -91.77 12.33
C ASP A 641 48.19 -90.32 12.52
N ILE A 642 49.11 -89.36 12.48
CA ILE A 642 48.80 -87.92 12.52
C ILE A 642 48.03 -87.50 11.26
N GLU A 643 48.33 -88.10 10.10
CA GLU A 643 47.62 -87.86 8.86
C GLU A 643 46.18 -88.39 8.89
N GLU A 644 45.93 -89.56 9.50
CA GLU A 644 44.60 -90.15 9.69
C GLU A 644 43.80 -89.49 10.84
N LYS A 645 44.47 -88.92 11.86
CA LYS A 645 43.81 -88.02 12.83
C LYS A 645 43.40 -86.70 12.15
N LEU A 646 44.25 -86.11 11.31
CA LEU A 646 43.90 -84.98 10.42
C LEU A 646 42.88 -85.38 9.33
N GLU A 647 42.81 -86.67 9.03
CA GLU A 647 41.70 -87.46 8.44
C GLU A 647 40.33 -86.86 8.77
N HIS A 648 39.81 -87.36 9.88
CA HIS A 648 38.49 -87.06 10.42
C HIS A 648 38.36 -85.62 10.96
N PHE A 649 39.45 -84.96 11.36
CA PHE A 649 39.34 -83.55 11.76
C PHE A 649 38.86 -82.66 10.59
N CYS A 650 39.38 -82.86 9.37
CA CYS A 650 38.88 -82.20 8.16
C CYS A 650 37.41 -82.55 7.83
N GLU A 651 36.93 -83.72 8.21
CA GLU A 651 35.55 -84.16 7.96
C GLU A 651 34.57 -83.59 9.00
N SER A 652 35.04 -83.35 10.22
CA SER A 652 34.28 -82.69 11.29
C SER A 652 34.13 -81.17 11.11
N GLN A 653 34.99 -80.54 10.29
CA GLN A 653 34.98 -79.10 10.02
C GLN A 653 33.90 -78.74 8.99
N GLN A 654 32.94 -77.90 9.40
CA GLN A 654 31.88 -77.38 8.53
C GLN A 654 32.27 -76.07 7.79
N ASP A 655 33.32 -75.36 8.22
CA ASP A 655 33.86 -74.19 7.51
C ASP A 655 34.88 -74.65 6.44
N GLU A 656 34.59 -74.36 5.17
CA GLU A 656 35.47 -74.71 4.04
C GLU A 656 36.87 -74.10 4.17
N GLY A 657 37.02 -72.89 4.71
CA GLY A 657 38.32 -72.23 4.88
C GLY A 657 39.21 -72.91 5.93
N ASN A 658 38.61 -73.45 7.00
CA ASN A 658 39.33 -74.29 7.97
C ASN A 658 39.70 -75.64 7.33
N ARG A 659 38.81 -76.20 6.51
CA ARG A 659 39.03 -77.46 5.80
C ARG A 659 40.15 -77.35 4.77
N GLU A 660 40.22 -76.25 4.01
CA GLU A 660 41.36 -75.94 3.12
C GLU A 660 42.67 -75.82 3.89
N SER A 661 42.67 -75.08 5.00
CA SER A 661 43.85 -74.88 5.86
C SER A 661 44.38 -76.21 6.41
N THR A 662 43.48 -77.07 6.89
CA THR A 662 43.82 -78.39 7.44
C THR A 662 44.28 -79.35 6.33
N ASN A 663 43.63 -79.32 5.15
CA ASN A 663 44.07 -80.07 3.97
C ASN A 663 45.44 -79.62 3.45
N LEU A 664 45.79 -78.33 3.59
CA LEU A 664 47.13 -77.82 3.25
C LEU A 664 48.19 -78.38 4.21
N LEU A 665 47.90 -78.40 5.52
CA LEU A 665 48.79 -79.02 6.51
C LEU A 665 48.97 -80.52 6.24
N ARG A 666 47.87 -81.24 5.94
CA ARG A 666 47.93 -82.66 5.57
C ARG A 666 48.80 -82.91 4.33
N ARG A 667 48.67 -82.08 3.28
CA ARG A 667 49.54 -82.12 2.09
C ARG A 667 51.00 -81.78 2.38
N LEU A 668 51.29 -80.98 3.41
CA LEU A 668 52.66 -80.69 3.84
C LEU A 668 53.26 -81.88 4.59
N ILE A 669 52.54 -82.47 5.56
CA ILE A 669 52.97 -83.66 6.28
C ILE A 669 53.24 -84.81 5.29
N ARG A 670 52.29 -85.11 4.41
CA ARG A 670 52.44 -86.12 3.35
C ARG A 670 53.67 -85.91 2.46
N LYS A 671 54.04 -84.64 2.20
CA LYS A 671 55.26 -84.29 1.45
C LYS A 671 56.53 -84.53 2.27
N PHE A 672 56.56 -84.17 3.55
CA PHE A 672 57.73 -84.41 4.40
C PHE A 672 57.96 -85.91 4.62
N SER A 673 56.89 -86.71 4.77
CA SER A 673 56.96 -88.18 4.87
C SER A 673 57.45 -88.89 3.61
N GLN A 674 57.55 -88.20 2.46
CA GLN A 674 57.93 -88.78 1.16
C GLN A 674 59.28 -88.29 0.63
N VAL A 675 60.04 -87.51 1.42
CA VAL A 675 61.37 -86.99 1.02
C VAL A 675 62.47 -87.69 1.80
N ASP A 676 62.64 -88.99 1.51
CA ASP A 676 63.82 -89.75 1.91
C ASP A 676 64.38 -90.52 0.70
N GLY A 677 65.06 -89.78 -0.19
CA GLY A 677 65.69 -90.34 -1.39
C GLY A 677 65.92 -89.36 -2.55
N SER A 678 67.19 -89.19 -2.92
CA SER A 678 67.68 -88.72 -4.23
C SER A 678 67.54 -87.23 -4.63
N SER A 679 68.71 -86.58 -4.75
CA SER A 679 69.13 -85.74 -5.89
C SER A 679 68.39 -84.42 -6.24
N ARG A 680 68.88 -83.33 -5.62
CA ARG A 680 69.73 -82.29 -6.28
C ARG A 680 69.17 -81.44 -7.47
N ASP A 681 69.37 -80.12 -7.32
CA ASP A 681 69.41 -79.05 -8.34
C ASP A 681 68.18 -78.80 -9.26
N ARG A 682 67.35 -77.79 -8.92
CA ARG A 682 67.19 -76.55 -9.76
C ARG A 682 66.21 -75.49 -9.24
N SER A 683 66.47 -74.25 -9.69
CA SER A 683 65.60 -73.04 -9.68
C SER A 683 65.23 -72.45 -8.30
N SER A 684 65.59 -71.21 -7.92
CA SER A 684 65.63 -69.88 -8.60
C SER A 684 64.30 -69.10 -8.54
N ALA A 685 64.43 -67.77 -8.45
CA ALA A 685 63.37 -66.74 -8.47
C ALA A 685 62.46 -66.58 -7.23
N TYR A 686 63.01 -66.14 -6.10
CA TYR A 686 62.27 -65.38 -5.07
C TYR A 686 63.10 -64.20 -4.52
N ASN A 687 62.80 -62.98 -4.98
CA ASN A 687 62.87 -61.71 -4.22
C ASN A 687 62.69 -60.49 -5.16
N SER A 688 61.44 -60.14 -5.46
CA SER A 688 61.07 -58.83 -6.01
C SER A 688 60.35 -58.03 -4.92
N HIS A 689 61.06 -57.08 -4.29
CA HIS A 689 60.51 -56.23 -3.24
C HIS A 689 59.38 -55.31 -3.77
N THR A 690 58.12 -55.72 -3.65
CA THR A 690 56.99 -54.78 -3.70
C THR A 690 57.01 -53.91 -2.45
N LYS A 691 57.19 -52.60 -2.65
CA LYS A 691 57.31 -51.63 -1.56
C LYS A 691 56.01 -51.54 -0.77
N VAL A 692 56.07 -51.84 0.53
CA VAL A 692 55.05 -51.43 1.49
C VAL A 692 55.00 -49.90 1.49
N ARG A 693 53.93 -49.32 0.95
CA ARG A 693 53.54 -47.94 1.25
C ARG A 693 52.82 -47.94 2.61
N PRO A 694 53.06 -46.96 3.49
CA PRO A 694 52.34 -46.88 4.74
C PRO A 694 50.85 -46.64 4.49
N TYR A 695 50.01 -47.29 5.29
CA TYR A 695 48.61 -46.90 5.43
C TYR A 695 48.56 -45.51 6.07
N ASN A 696 48.08 -44.51 5.33
CA ASN A 696 47.46 -43.35 5.98
C ASN A 696 46.04 -43.74 6.37
N SER A 697 45.66 -43.42 7.61
CA SER A 697 44.28 -43.54 8.08
C SER A 697 43.35 -42.66 7.26
N ALA A 698 42.45 -43.28 6.48
CA ALA A 698 41.28 -42.61 5.96
C ALA A 698 40.27 -42.47 7.10
N ASP A 699 40.30 -41.32 7.78
CA ASP A 699 39.28 -40.93 8.75
C ASP A 699 38.03 -40.40 8.01
N SER A 700 36.95 -40.14 8.74
CA SER A 700 35.68 -39.65 8.21
C SER A 700 35.82 -38.40 7.32
N GLY A 701 35.00 -38.18 6.29
CA GLY A 701 33.87 -38.98 5.82
C GLY A 701 32.66 -38.11 5.49
N GLU A 702 32.45 -37.84 4.21
CA GLU A 702 31.24 -37.18 3.69
C GLU A 702 30.63 -38.05 2.60
N TRP A 703 29.45 -38.61 2.87
CA TRP A 703 28.68 -39.35 1.88
C TRP A 703 27.83 -38.39 1.04
N LEU A 704 27.72 -38.71 -0.24
CA LEU A 704 26.92 -37.98 -1.21
C LEU A 704 25.42 -38.07 -0.85
N SER A 705 24.66 -37.04 -1.21
CA SER A 705 23.35 -37.28 -1.80
C SER A 705 23.09 -36.30 -2.94
N ASN A 706 23.02 -36.83 -4.17
CA ASN A 706 22.33 -36.16 -5.25
C ASN A 706 20.82 -36.26 -4.99
N SER A 707 20.06 -35.25 -5.39
CA SER A 707 18.77 -35.50 -6.04
C SER A 707 18.43 -34.33 -6.96
N SER A 708 18.04 -34.64 -8.19
CA SER A 708 17.85 -33.65 -9.25
C SER A 708 16.74 -34.08 -10.18
N GLU A 709 15.55 -33.49 -10.04
CA GLU A 709 14.52 -33.53 -11.08
C GLU A 709 13.41 -32.48 -10.82
N ALA A 710 13.21 -31.57 -11.77
CA ALA A 710 11.91 -30.99 -12.16
C ALA A 710 12.12 -29.99 -13.30
N LEU A 711 11.40 -30.19 -14.41
CA LEU A 711 11.41 -29.30 -15.58
C LEU A 711 10.47 -28.10 -15.37
N ALA A 712 10.90 -26.89 -15.72
CA ALA A 712 10.00 -25.76 -15.96
C ALA A 712 10.57 -24.79 -17.02
N SER A 713 9.71 -24.48 -18.00
CA SER A 713 9.69 -23.30 -18.89
C SER A 713 10.92 -22.38 -19.00
N LEU A 714 11.44 -22.26 -20.23
CA LEU A 714 11.91 -20.98 -20.76
C LEU A 714 10.73 -19.98 -20.84
N ASP A 715 11.10 -18.69 -20.95
CA ASP A 715 10.25 -17.54 -21.31
C ASP A 715 9.44 -16.90 -20.17
N GLU A 716 10.12 -16.07 -19.38
CA GLU A 716 9.54 -14.80 -18.94
C GLU A 716 10.63 -13.72 -18.86
N ARG A 717 10.33 -12.49 -19.27
CA ARG A 717 11.29 -11.38 -19.31
C ARG A 717 11.23 -10.59 -18.00
N HIS A 718 12.16 -10.84 -17.09
CA HIS A 718 12.40 -9.91 -15.99
C HIS A 718 13.32 -8.77 -16.43
N ASP A 719 12.75 -7.58 -16.57
CA ASP A 719 13.50 -6.33 -16.54
C ASP A 719 14.11 -6.16 -15.13
N LEU A 720 15.38 -6.55 -14.99
CA LEU A 720 16.14 -6.38 -13.75
C LEU A 720 16.29 -4.88 -13.46
N SER A 721 15.77 -4.44 -12.31
CA SER A 721 15.87 -3.03 -11.92
C SER A 721 17.32 -2.61 -11.68
N ASP A 722 17.66 -1.36 -12.05
CA ASP A 722 19.01 -0.81 -11.89
C ASP A 722 19.51 -0.90 -10.43
N ASP A 723 18.61 -0.84 -9.44
CA ASP A 723 18.93 -1.00 -8.02
C ASP A 723 19.56 -2.36 -7.67
N GLU A 724 19.18 -3.45 -8.36
CA GLU A 724 19.78 -4.77 -8.14
C GLU A 724 21.17 -4.89 -8.79
N ILE A 725 21.34 -4.25 -9.96
CA ILE A 725 22.64 -4.14 -10.65
C ILE A 725 23.62 -3.29 -9.81
N GLU A 726 23.13 -2.19 -9.23
CA GLU A 726 23.86 -1.32 -8.31
C GLU A 726 24.20 -2.05 -6.99
N ALA A 727 23.28 -2.85 -6.44
CA ALA A 727 23.53 -3.69 -5.27
C ALA A 727 24.60 -4.77 -5.54
N ALA A 728 24.61 -5.38 -6.73
CA ALA A 728 25.65 -6.32 -7.14
C ALA A 728 27.02 -5.63 -7.27
N ARG A 729 27.09 -4.45 -7.90
CA ARG A 729 28.32 -3.64 -8.00
C ARG A 729 28.89 -3.27 -6.64
N ARG A 730 28.04 -2.88 -5.68
CA ARG A 730 28.47 -2.55 -4.31
C ARG A 730 29.08 -3.75 -3.57
N LYS A 731 28.54 -4.96 -3.76
CA LYS A 731 29.16 -6.20 -3.23
C LYS A 731 30.53 -6.49 -3.86
N GLN A 732 30.72 -6.19 -5.15
CA GLN A 732 32.00 -6.35 -5.84
C GLN A 732 33.09 -5.41 -5.26
N ILE A 733 32.75 -4.13 -5.04
CA ILE A 733 33.69 -3.10 -4.55
C ILE A 733 34.18 -3.39 -3.12
N ILE A 734 33.29 -3.87 -2.25
CA ILE A 734 33.63 -4.26 -0.86
C ILE A 734 34.61 -5.45 -0.85
N LYS A 735 34.57 -6.33 -1.86
CA LYS A 735 35.47 -7.49 -1.96
C LYS A 735 36.89 -7.10 -2.42
N ASN A 736 37.02 -6.01 -3.17
CA ASN A 736 38.31 -5.50 -3.68
C ASN A 736 39.00 -4.51 -2.72
N THR A 737 38.38 -4.17 -1.59
CA THR A 737 38.92 -3.22 -0.58
C THR A 737 39.36 -3.91 0.72
N ARG A 738 39.50 -5.25 0.68
CA ARG A 738 40.19 -6.07 1.69
C ARG A 738 41.22 -6.98 1.00
N GLY A 739 42.38 -6.40 0.68
CA GLY A 739 43.61 -7.05 0.26
C GLY A 739 44.78 -6.34 0.93
#